data_AF-A0AAD4GBH9-F1
#
_entry.id   AF-A0AAD4GBH9-F1
#
_cell.length_a   1.000
_cell.length_b   1.000
_cell.length_c   1.000
_cell.angle_alpha   90.00
_cell.angle_beta   90.00
_cell.angle_gamma   90.00
#
_symmetry.space_group_name_H-M   'P 1'
#
loop_
_entity.id
_entity.type
_entity.pdbx_description
1 polymer ?
#
loop_
_entity_poly.entity_id
_entity_poly.type
_entity_poly.pdbx_seq_one_letter_code
_entity_poly.pdbx_strand_id
1 'polypeptide(L)'
;MSTNFTSMADNPNLQTTFAHTAESLEYVVTHVFLPVRPPDADDYTPENNYSLARAVCTAAHAYGTHVLGTSEQDQWHRIIRMLDNLQASVPSGGIDGDHAFSQLQEMQTGDILAFFIRCQNTAIILTGREDSVLWEAFEVSPSKDAVEGTEGPLSRSYPGSAVEIQNEVFDDQDFQLELANFLSRPDIASSDLLVPLPTHPQYIDILLNSVLQRIGCADIVRTTERGALLKRIRDHVGRPWRNDVVNDVWRRSALWLFIRVTIQMSTNGPPGYASYKQFILFFMCTLASDARNTTLSSDLLHLMSSRIPRRLRKLNSAPAWLSDMALEACDRLRDILADRWKQFGVRPSPFRNPSQDELTRDTQLSLLNSREYIQNVLDNAGHESVPTPFQPSHHRRGSIEDFLSSNGSFFDEAYDADPDTTLYDVERSVEHGIDDWFACVTNVDEACTQLGILMDKYMTKVYEALYGLDPEDLSIRLLTAIELYVVLDKLVVKEIPMLADYPPGISTAFLEKLLLRRATSLHRLSRAYQYLFARHSRSRPGWSVLSDEFTEDSFPARYYDQSPRLQQLKARIEEDTMKRIPGRVGSQRRGNSLTHTYDGYREHQRQIPPQQLVDNAGISQSPLPDSLIHAKVIVFELQCPACIRIWRSAAPCILNGCYLLSIPYCFLDAEEGHYLLANIPALQPYFATQCQGVPLRVQIHLAYYYPENSGSPTLRYVVQHPYRPIGFHEEFSIQIRQAGRSCRHWELSSNLGYRNRHQYDGLKEYRDSTSHTSNDVLATLADCPPDLSVDEFIVFAHLRSGGSLQWPNILQGLRCRTLNLRRHEAHFLVAHAALQVGPLDPDTGTWIWHQELLDSSFCNTLLDELQSLFADVGAGSIDGVLMNSISLLLTRVLMSSPSEDITERAIALLRGVRRKTFTWVQELSYDLSKAPMNRERSFSSAVFYYDYERLLFRRDTRLSFTLEQILKDTILADPSDYGIDLAVARIFASYSPGIWRWEQLQHPNAHWLTCETKVTVDQPPRTVHVNLLNGVLHVDGQSLGGSLIGKSLEYQEIFHDQGFIVVSSNLPGMKFTTLEHKVHFSTRDDNLVVQAQGSQTSEILELIPSRKFLGDLPPALINGHVHWLNLSTKIIEIRPSKQTWDESSGYWRIDCAF
;
A
#
# COMPACT_ATOMS: atom_id res chain seq x y z
N MET A 1 49.42 -17.13 74.36
CA MET A 1 50.63 -16.37 74.01
C MET A 1 50.28 -15.47 72.84
N SER A 2 50.41 -14.18 73.08
CA SER A 2 50.17 -13.06 72.17
C SER A 2 51.20 -13.01 71.04
N THR A 3 50.74 -13.00 69.78
CA THR A 3 51.48 -12.44 68.65
C THR A 3 50.52 -11.83 67.63
N ASN A 4 50.45 -10.51 67.69
CA ASN A 4 50.06 -9.51 66.70
C ASN A 4 49.78 -10.01 65.26
N PHE A 5 48.54 -9.80 64.80
CA PHE A 5 48.30 -9.37 63.42
C PHE A 5 47.77 -7.94 63.47
N THR A 6 48.64 -7.04 63.02
CA THR A 6 48.46 -5.61 62.93
C THR A 6 47.28 -5.29 62.01
N SER A 7 46.41 -4.42 62.52
CA SER A 7 45.48 -3.58 61.77
C SER A 7 45.99 -3.21 60.36
N MET A 8 45.30 -3.69 59.32
CA MET A 8 45.33 -3.15 57.96
C MET A 8 44.26 -2.04 57.82
N ALA A 9 44.05 -1.21 58.85
CA ALA A 9 43.10 -0.10 58.79
C ALA A 9 43.70 1.21 58.23
N ASP A 10 44.99 1.26 57.95
CA ASP A 10 45.65 2.46 57.41
C ASP A 10 46.47 2.12 56.16
N ASN A 11 45.78 1.93 55.02
CA ASN A 11 46.41 2.10 53.71
C ASN A 11 45.97 3.48 53.16
N PRO A 12 46.82 4.51 53.19
CA PRO A 12 46.46 5.88 52.79
C PRO A 12 46.18 6.04 51.28
N ASN A 13 46.27 4.96 50.50
CA ASN A 13 46.10 4.95 49.05
C ASN A 13 44.66 4.71 48.55
N LEU A 14 43.65 4.69 49.43
CA LEU A 14 42.22 4.48 49.05
C LEU A 14 41.31 5.68 49.34
N GLN A 15 41.87 6.87 49.61
CA GLN A 15 41.12 8.13 49.74
C GLN A 15 41.16 8.99 48.46
N THR A 16 41.04 8.39 47.29
CA THR A 16 40.69 9.14 46.07
C THR A 16 39.18 9.18 45.94
N THR A 17 38.56 10.32 46.21
CA THR A 17 37.14 10.57 45.88
C THR A 17 37.03 10.67 44.35
N PHE A 18 36.21 9.81 43.73
CA PHE A 18 36.13 9.68 42.26
C PHE A 18 35.12 10.65 41.61
N ALA A 19 34.33 11.41 42.40
CA ALA A 19 33.36 12.41 41.95
C ALA A 19 33.50 13.74 42.72
N HIS A 20 33.31 14.88 42.04
CA HIS A 20 33.48 16.24 42.59
C HIS A 20 32.28 16.75 43.41
N THR A 21 31.06 16.25 43.15
CA THR A 21 29.81 16.65 43.82
C THR A 21 28.91 15.42 44.06
N ALA A 22 27.96 15.53 44.99
CA ALA A 22 26.99 14.47 45.27
C ALA A 22 26.08 14.18 44.06
N GLU A 23 25.72 15.20 43.28
CA GLU A 23 24.89 15.10 42.08
C GLU A 23 25.60 14.35 40.94
N SER A 24 26.88 14.62 40.70
CA SER A 24 27.66 13.90 39.68
C SER A 24 27.88 12.43 40.06
N LEU A 25 27.97 12.10 41.35
CA LEU A 25 28.04 10.71 41.80
C LEU A 25 26.71 9.98 41.57
N GLU A 26 25.57 10.62 41.85
CA GLU A 26 24.25 10.05 41.60
C GLU A 26 24.02 9.78 40.10
N TYR A 27 24.47 10.67 39.21
CA TYR A 27 24.48 10.45 37.76
C TYR A 27 25.26 9.18 37.39
N VAL A 28 26.52 9.07 37.83
CA VAL A 28 27.37 7.90 37.53
C VAL A 28 26.76 6.62 38.08
N VAL A 29 26.27 6.62 39.31
CA VAL A 29 25.63 5.45 39.94
C VAL A 29 24.37 5.04 39.17
N THR A 30 23.53 6.00 38.79
CA THR A 30 22.29 5.77 38.03
C THR A 30 22.59 5.10 36.70
N HIS A 31 23.55 5.64 35.94
CA HIS A 31 23.93 5.11 34.62
C HIS A 31 24.71 3.79 34.68
N VAL A 32 25.42 3.49 35.77
CA VAL A 32 26.16 2.23 35.95
C VAL A 32 25.27 1.10 36.50
N PHE A 33 24.50 1.35 37.55
CA PHE A 33 23.72 0.33 38.25
C PHE A 33 22.29 0.15 37.71
N LEU A 34 21.75 1.16 37.02
CA LEU A 34 20.40 1.20 36.44
C LEU A 34 19.29 0.93 37.48
N PRO A 35 18.71 1.98 38.10
CA PRO A 35 17.65 1.83 39.10
C PRO A 35 16.35 1.27 38.52
N VAL A 36 15.49 0.78 39.41
CA VAL A 36 14.15 0.30 39.04
C VAL A 36 13.25 1.46 38.59
N ARG A 37 13.46 2.65 39.15
CA ARG A 37 12.82 3.90 38.74
C ARG A 37 13.93 4.84 38.19
N PRO A 38 14.05 5.00 36.87
CA PRO A 38 14.97 5.98 36.29
C PRO A 38 14.44 7.42 36.50
N PRO A 39 15.28 8.45 36.30
CA PRO A 39 14.84 9.84 36.23
C PRO A 39 13.75 10.07 35.17
N ASP A 40 12.98 11.14 35.33
CA ASP A 40 11.82 11.44 34.47
C ASP A 40 12.21 12.14 33.14
N ALA A 41 13.40 12.74 33.04
CA ALA A 41 13.88 13.51 31.88
C ALA A 41 15.37 13.25 31.60
N ASP A 42 15.88 13.63 30.42
CA ASP A 42 17.31 13.51 30.06
C ASP A 42 18.19 14.29 31.05
N ASP A 43 19.14 13.59 31.68
CA ASP A 43 20.05 14.10 32.69
C ASP A 43 21.46 14.37 32.15
N TYR A 44 21.61 14.38 30.81
CA TYR A 44 22.86 14.71 30.16
C TYR A 44 23.27 16.17 30.38
N THR A 45 24.51 16.33 30.87
CA THR A 45 25.29 17.56 30.75
C THR A 45 26.73 17.19 30.37
N PRO A 46 27.49 18.09 29.70
CA PRO A 46 28.91 17.88 29.45
C PRO A 46 29.70 17.55 30.72
N GLU A 47 29.36 18.20 31.84
CA GLU A 47 29.99 18.00 33.14
C GLU A 47 29.71 16.59 33.72
N ASN A 48 28.49 16.09 33.54
CA ASN A 48 28.09 14.74 33.97
C ASN A 48 28.80 13.66 33.14
N ASN A 49 28.90 13.83 31.82
CA ASN A 49 29.66 12.92 30.96
C ASN A 49 31.16 12.95 31.25
N TYR A 50 31.73 14.13 31.49
CA TYR A 50 33.13 14.27 31.92
C TYR A 50 33.38 13.57 33.27
N SER A 51 32.46 13.73 34.22
CA SER A 51 32.53 13.04 35.52
C SER A 51 32.49 11.52 35.37
N LEU A 52 31.65 10.99 34.46
CA LEU A 52 31.61 9.56 34.14
C LEU A 52 32.93 9.08 33.51
N ALA A 53 33.43 9.76 32.48
CA ALA A 53 34.69 9.40 31.82
C ALA A 53 35.85 9.39 32.81
N ARG A 54 35.96 10.44 33.65
CA ARG A 54 36.98 10.54 34.68
C ARG A 54 36.89 9.46 35.75
N ALA A 55 35.68 9.13 36.22
CA ALA A 55 35.49 8.06 37.21
C ALA A 55 35.98 6.71 36.66
N VAL A 56 35.71 6.43 35.38
CA VAL A 56 36.22 5.23 34.69
C VAL A 56 37.74 5.27 34.56
N CYS A 57 38.34 6.37 34.11
CA CYS A 57 39.80 6.49 33.93
C CYS A 57 40.53 6.30 35.25
N THR A 58 40.10 7.00 36.30
CA THR A 58 40.71 6.89 37.63
C THR A 58 40.61 5.46 38.18
N ALA A 59 39.47 4.78 37.96
CA ALA A 59 39.33 3.38 38.32
C ALA A 59 40.20 2.45 37.45
N ALA A 60 40.40 2.75 36.17
CA ALA A 60 41.26 1.97 35.27
C ALA A 60 42.73 2.07 35.66
N HIS A 61 43.21 3.25 36.05
CA HIS A 61 44.54 3.47 36.64
C HIS A 61 44.72 2.66 37.92
N ALA A 62 43.76 2.73 38.85
CA ALA A 62 43.80 1.95 40.08
C ALA A 62 43.79 0.44 39.82
N TYR A 63 42.93 -0.04 38.91
CA TYR A 63 42.88 -1.45 38.52
C TYR A 63 44.17 -1.93 37.86
N GLY A 64 44.83 -1.08 37.06
CA GLY A 64 46.10 -1.41 36.40
C GLY A 64 47.21 -1.80 37.37
N THR A 65 47.19 -1.26 38.60
CA THR A 65 48.15 -1.64 39.65
C THR A 65 47.97 -3.07 40.18
N HIS A 66 46.80 -3.68 39.93
CA HIS A 66 46.45 -5.03 40.36
C HIS A 66 46.63 -6.10 39.27
N VAL A 67 47.00 -5.71 38.04
CA VAL A 67 47.25 -6.63 36.92
C VAL A 67 48.70 -7.11 36.99
N LEU A 68 48.93 -8.41 37.24
CA LEU A 68 50.23 -8.97 37.63
C LEU A 68 51.00 -9.72 36.51
N GLY A 69 50.55 -9.69 35.25
CA GLY A 69 51.18 -10.41 34.12
C GLY A 69 51.62 -9.50 32.98
N THR A 70 52.77 -9.77 32.34
CA THR A 70 53.38 -8.88 31.32
C THR A 70 52.47 -8.59 30.12
N SER A 71 51.87 -9.61 29.50
CA SER A 71 50.99 -9.42 28.33
C SER A 71 49.67 -8.72 28.68
N GLU A 72 49.11 -8.96 29.87
CA GLU A 72 47.88 -8.28 30.32
C GLU A 72 48.16 -6.85 30.76
N GLN A 73 49.35 -6.62 31.33
CA GLN A 73 49.82 -5.30 31.75
C GLN A 73 50.02 -4.39 30.55
N ASP A 74 50.66 -4.85 29.47
CA ASP A 74 50.84 -4.06 28.24
C ASP A 74 49.49 -3.71 27.58
N GLN A 75 48.58 -4.68 27.51
CA GLN A 75 47.22 -4.46 27.02
C GLN A 75 46.46 -3.44 27.88
N TRP A 76 46.60 -3.51 29.20
CA TRP A 76 45.92 -2.59 30.10
C TRP A 76 46.54 -1.18 30.08
N HIS A 77 47.85 -1.06 29.87
CA HIS A 77 48.50 0.25 29.64
C HIS A 77 47.94 0.93 28.38
N ARG A 78 47.70 0.19 27.30
CA ARG A 78 47.05 0.72 26.08
C ARG A 78 45.61 1.14 26.34
N ILE A 79 44.86 0.36 27.13
CA ILE A 79 43.48 0.72 27.53
C ILE A 79 43.46 1.97 28.41
N ILE A 80 44.41 2.11 29.34
CA ILE A 80 44.56 3.31 30.16
C ILE A 80 44.86 4.52 29.28
N ARG A 81 45.82 4.43 28.35
CA ARG A 81 46.14 5.52 27.41
C ARG A 81 44.94 5.90 26.54
N MET A 82 44.20 4.92 26.03
CA MET A 82 42.96 5.14 25.27
C MET A 82 41.89 5.87 26.10
N LEU A 83 41.73 5.48 27.37
CA LEU A 83 40.79 6.13 28.29
C LEU A 83 41.23 7.55 28.67
N ASP A 84 42.52 7.78 28.89
CA ASP A 84 43.08 9.13 29.16
C ASP A 84 42.82 10.06 27.96
N ASN A 85 43.05 9.56 26.73
CA ASN A 85 42.75 10.29 25.48
C ASN A 85 41.25 10.58 25.34
N LEU A 86 40.38 9.61 25.64
CA LEU A 86 38.93 9.80 25.65
C LEU A 86 38.49 10.79 26.72
N GLN A 87 39.07 10.76 27.92
CA GLN A 87 38.76 11.73 28.96
C GLN A 87 39.18 13.15 28.54
N ALA A 88 40.33 13.28 27.89
CA ALA A 88 40.84 14.55 27.36
C ALA A 88 39.98 15.11 26.21
N SER A 89 39.30 14.24 25.45
CA SER A 89 38.40 14.64 24.35
C SER A 89 36.94 14.90 24.78
N VAL A 90 36.58 14.64 26.04
CA VAL A 90 35.23 14.84 26.59
C VAL A 90 34.93 16.26 27.17
N PRO A 91 35.89 17.15 27.52
CA PRO A 91 35.55 18.43 28.13
C PRO A 91 35.25 19.52 27.09
N SER A 92 34.03 20.07 27.16
CA SER A 92 33.57 21.32 26.50
C SER A 92 33.23 21.21 25.00
N GLY A 93 32.06 20.64 24.68
CA GLY A 93 31.33 20.98 23.45
C GLY A 93 31.69 20.25 22.15
N GLY A 94 32.64 19.30 22.15
CA GLY A 94 32.87 18.37 21.04
C GLY A 94 34.32 17.90 20.91
N ILE A 95 34.63 17.11 19.88
CA ILE A 95 36.00 16.70 19.52
C ILE A 95 36.82 17.92 19.07
N ASP A 96 37.90 18.23 19.78
CA ASP A 96 38.90 19.23 19.36
C ASP A 96 39.77 18.68 18.23
N GLY A 97 39.77 19.38 17.09
CA GLY A 97 40.51 18.99 15.88
C GLY A 97 42.02 18.95 16.08
N ASP A 98 42.58 19.91 16.83
CA ASP A 98 44.04 19.98 17.07
C ASP A 98 44.49 18.82 17.98
N HIS A 99 43.67 18.50 18.99
CA HIS A 99 43.91 17.38 19.87
C HIS A 99 43.73 16.03 19.16
N ALA A 100 42.68 15.88 18.34
CA ALA A 100 42.45 14.68 17.54
C ALA A 100 43.59 14.46 16.52
N PHE A 101 44.06 15.52 15.87
CA PHE A 101 45.21 15.46 14.97
C PHE A 101 46.48 14.99 15.69
N SER A 102 46.77 15.56 16.87
CA SER A 102 47.92 15.14 17.70
C SER A 102 47.82 13.67 18.09
N GLN A 103 46.63 13.19 18.45
CA GLN A 103 46.41 11.77 18.78
C GLN A 103 46.61 10.84 17.58
N LEU A 104 46.18 11.25 16.38
CA LEU A 104 46.40 10.48 15.14
C LEU A 104 47.89 10.42 14.78
N GLN A 105 48.61 11.53 14.91
CA GLN A 105 50.06 11.60 14.63
C GLN A 105 50.91 10.76 15.60
N GLU A 106 50.52 10.69 16.87
CA GLU A 106 51.26 9.95 17.91
C GLU A 106 50.86 8.46 18.01
N MET A 107 50.00 8.00 17.11
CA MET A 107 49.48 6.63 17.11
C MET A 107 50.57 5.63 16.71
N GLN A 108 50.84 4.64 17.57
CA GLN A 108 51.81 3.57 17.32
C GLN A 108 51.12 2.21 17.12
N THR A 109 51.87 1.22 16.62
CA THR A 109 51.38 -0.15 16.51
C THR A 109 50.89 -0.68 17.86
N GLY A 110 49.62 -1.09 17.88
CA GLY A 110 48.93 -1.59 19.05
C GLY A 110 48.20 -0.55 19.90
N ASP A 111 48.36 0.75 19.62
CA ASP A 111 47.57 1.80 20.26
C ASP A 111 46.11 1.74 19.83
N ILE A 112 45.23 2.26 20.69
CA ILE A 112 43.79 2.30 20.48
C ILE A 112 43.32 3.74 20.70
N LEU A 113 42.69 4.34 19.68
CA LEU A 113 42.02 5.63 19.79
C LEU A 113 40.51 5.43 19.77
N ALA A 114 39.79 6.23 20.54
CA ALA A 114 38.36 6.09 20.73
C ALA A 114 37.69 7.46 20.67
N PHE A 115 36.87 7.69 19.65
CA PHE A 115 36.15 8.95 19.43
C PHE A 115 34.64 8.72 19.53
N PHE A 116 33.95 9.55 20.32
CA PHE A 116 32.50 9.54 20.44
C PHE A 116 31.92 10.83 19.91
N ILE A 117 31.26 10.77 18.75
CA ILE A 117 30.65 11.92 18.07
C ILE A 117 29.18 11.94 18.47
N ARG A 118 28.87 12.73 19.50
CA ARG A 118 27.55 12.73 20.14
C ARG A 118 26.46 13.18 19.17
N CYS A 119 26.72 14.25 18.42
CA CYS A 119 25.77 14.83 17.47
C CYS A 119 25.35 13.87 16.35
N GLN A 120 26.16 12.84 16.07
CA GLN A 120 25.88 11.81 15.05
C GLN A 120 25.54 10.44 15.65
N ASN A 121 25.43 10.32 16.99
CA ASN A 121 25.23 9.04 17.68
C ASN A 121 26.24 7.95 17.24
N THR A 122 27.47 8.36 16.88
CA THR A 122 28.47 7.50 16.23
C THR A 122 29.69 7.36 17.12
N ALA A 123 30.16 6.12 17.27
CA ALA A 123 31.42 5.80 17.91
C ALA A 123 32.41 5.27 16.88
N ILE A 124 33.67 5.69 17.02
CA ILE A 124 34.79 5.28 16.18
C ILE A 124 35.89 4.73 17.08
N ILE A 125 36.46 3.59 16.71
CA ILE A 125 37.62 2.99 17.33
C ILE A 125 38.68 2.79 16.24
N LEU A 126 39.88 3.33 16.46
CA LEU A 126 41.04 3.09 15.61
C LEU A 126 42.02 2.18 16.35
N THR A 127 42.46 1.11 15.71
CA THR A 127 43.48 0.20 16.28
C THR A 127 44.67 0.12 15.35
N GLY A 128 45.86 0.50 15.84
CA GLY A 128 47.10 0.45 15.06
C GLY A 128 47.60 -0.98 14.93
N ARG A 129 47.90 -1.43 13.71
CA ARG A 129 48.51 -2.74 13.41
C ARG A 129 49.91 -2.53 12.82
N GLU A 130 50.56 -3.62 12.42
CA GLU A 130 51.91 -3.58 11.86
C GLU A 130 51.92 -2.83 10.51
N ASP A 131 51.00 -3.16 9.61
CA ASP A 131 50.97 -2.61 8.24
C ASP A 131 49.74 -1.71 7.97
N SER A 132 48.81 -1.60 8.92
CA SER A 132 47.52 -0.93 8.72
C SER A 132 46.96 -0.31 10.00
N VAL A 133 45.98 0.57 9.84
CA VAL A 133 45.09 1.04 10.90
C VAL A 133 43.70 0.48 10.67
N LEU A 134 43.21 -0.27 11.66
CA LEU A 134 41.84 -0.77 11.66
C LEU A 134 40.89 0.33 12.14
N TRP A 135 39.96 0.69 11.27
CA TRP A 135 38.86 1.62 11.53
C TRP A 135 37.58 0.84 11.85
N GLU A 136 37.01 1.04 13.03
CA GLU A 136 35.76 0.40 13.46
C GLU A 136 34.73 1.46 13.84
N ALA A 137 33.58 1.48 13.17
CA ALA A 137 32.50 2.43 13.42
C ALA A 137 31.21 1.71 13.85
N PHE A 138 30.44 2.33 14.73
CA PHE A 138 29.12 1.83 15.11
C PHE A 138 28.23 2.90 15.73
N GLU A 139 26.93 2.69 15.58
CA GLU A 139 25.92 3.44 16.31
C GLU A 139 25.94 3.10 17.80
N VAL A 140 25.96 4.12 18.67
CA VAL A 140 26.02 3.90 20.11
C VAL A 140 24.64 3.61 20.69
N SER A 141 23.71 4.55 20.57
CA SER A 141 22.33 4.43 21.08
C SER A 141 21.40 3.90 19.99
N PRO A 142 20.42 3.04 20.31
CA PRO A 142 19.42 2.62 19.31
C PRO A 142 18.39 3.72 19.00
N SER A 143 17.80 3.65 17.80
CA SER A 143 16.68 4.52 17.41
C SER A 143 15.48 4.34 18.36
N LYS A 144 14.66 5.39 18.49
CA LYS A 144 13.46 5.37 19.35
C LYS A 144 12.52 4.21 18.96
N ASP A 145 12.31 4.02 17.66
CA ASP A 145 11.43 2.99 17.10
C ASP A 145 11.94 1.57 17.40
N ALA A 146 13.26 1.35 17.34
CA ALA A 146 13.85 0.05 17.69
C ALA A 146 13.68 -0.29 19.17
N VAL A 147 13.68 0.72 20.05
CA VAL A 147 13.43 0.53 21.49
C VAL A 147 11.95 0.32 21.79
N GLU A 148 11.05 1.07 21.15
CA GLU A 148 9.60 0.93 21.33
C GLU A 148 9.06 -0.38 20.74
N GLY A 149 9.65 -0.88 19.65
CA GLY A 149 9.22 -2.10 18.97
C GLY A 149 9.71 -3.43 19.58
N THR A 150 10.61 -3.39 20.57
CA THR A 150 11.22 -4.62 21.13
C THR A 150 10.68 -4.96 22.52
N GLU A 151 10.04 -6.13 22.66
CA GLU A 151 9.69 -6.68 23.97
C GLU A 151 10.93 -7.28 24.67
N GLY A 152 11.60 -6.50 25.51
CA GLY A 152 12.73 -6.95 26.34
C GLY A 152 14.08 -6.32 25.94
N PRO A 153 15.24 -6.97 26.26
CA PRO A 153 16.55 -6.39 25.98
C PRO A 153 16.93 -6.51 24.50
N LEU A 154 17.22 -5.37 23.85
CA LEU A 154 17.69 -5.27 22.48
C LEU A 154 19.06 -5.95 22.33
N SER A 155 19.24 -6.80 21.32
CA SER A 155 20.53 -7.45 21.04
C SER A 155 21.22 -6.75 19.88
N ARG A 156 22.46 -6.27 20.08
CA ARG A 156 23.26 -5.59 19.06
C ARG A 156 24.64 -6.19 18.93
N SER A 157 25.15 -6.28 17.70
CA SER A 157 26.53 -6.64 17.39
C SER A 157 27.40 -5.39 17.25
N TYR A 158 28.65 -5.49 17.69
CA TYR A 158 29.67 -4.45 17.55
C TYR A 158 30.96 -5.07 16.98
N PRO A 159 31.71 -4.36 16.11
CA PRO A 159 31.35 -3.07 15.51
C PRO A 159 30.24 -3.21 14.45
N GLY A 160 29.71 -2.09 13.96
CA GLY A 160 28.70 -2.06 12.90
C GLY A 160 29.35 -2.18 11.52
N SER A 161 30.42 -1.41 11.31
CA SER A 161 31.29 -1.44 10.14
C SER A 161 32.75 -1.50 10.57
N ALA A 162 33.59 -2.14 9.75
CA ALA A 162 35.03 -2.19 9.95
C ALA A 162 35.75 -2.08 8.59
N VAL A 163 36.78 -1.24 8.55
CA VAL A 163 37.56 -0.90 7.36
C VAL A 163 39.04 -0.90 7.73
N GLU A 164 39.90 -1.41 6.86
CA GLU A 164 41.35 -1.44 7.11
C GLU A 164 42.07 -0.46 6.18
N ILE A 165 42.75 0.53 6.76
CA ILE A 165 43.47 1.60 6.04
C ILE A 165 44.96 1.27 6.10
N GLN A 166 45.63 1.20 4.95
CA GLN A 166 47.07 0.91 4.93
C GLN A 166 47.88 2.08 5.53
N ASN A 167 48.98 1.77 6.21
CA ASN A 167 49.80 2.79 6.86
C ASN A 167 50.36 3.83 5.87
N GLU A 168 50.62 3.46 4.61
CA GLU A 168 51.07 4.43 3.59
C GLU A 168 50.07 5.55 3.34
N VAL A 169 48.77 5.30 3.55
CA VAL A 169 47.71 6.30 3.42
C VAL A 169 47.48 7.00 4.75
N PHE A 170 47.49 6.24 5.85
CA PHE A 170 47.21 6.79 7.17
C PHE A 170 48.31 7.72 7.68
N ASP A 171 49.57 7.48 7.33
CA ASP A 171 50.73 8.30 7.75
C ASP A 171 50.88 9.60 6.95
N ASP A 172 50.05 9.82 5.93
CA ASP A 172 50.01 11.08 5.18
C ASP A 172 49.49 12.22 6.08
N GLN A 173 50.30 13.27 6.25
CA GLN A 173 49.97 14.38 7.15
C GLN A 173 48.72 15.15 6.72
N ASP A 174 48.49 15.31 5.41
CA ASP A 174 47.31 16.01 4.89
C ASP A 174 46.05 15.16 5.13
N PHE A 175 46.15 13.84 4.96
CA PHE A 175 45.08 12.90 5.29
C PHE A 175 44.71 12.94 6.77
N GLN A 176 45.70 12.87 7.68
CA GLN A 176 45.46 12.93 9.13
C GLN A 176 44.82 14.25 9.55
N LEU A 177 45.24 15.36 8.95
CA LEU A 177 44.71 16.70 9.24
C LEU A 177 43.26 16.82 8.78
N GLU A 178 42.95 16.42 7.54
CA GLU A 178 41.59 16.41 7.03
C GLU A 178 40.69 15.44 7.78
N LEU A 179 41.23 14.29 8.23
CA LEU A 179 40.51 13.34 9.07
C LEU A 179 40.18 13.97 10.44
N ALA A 180 41.12 14.64 11.09
CA ALA A 180 40.88 15.34 12.35
C ALA A 180 39.86 16.49 12.20
N ASN A 181 39.95 17.26 11.11
CA ASN A 181 38.97 18.28 10.75
C ASN A 181 37.58 17.68 10.50
N PHE A 182 37.53 16.52 9.84
CA PHE A 182 36.29 15.80 9.58
C PHE A 182 35.66 15.26 10.87
N LEU A 183 36.44 14.79 11.83
CA LEU A 183 35.94 14.29 13.12
C LEU A 183 35.41 15.41 14.03
N SER A 184 36.00 16.61 13.97
CA SER A 184 35.64 17.76 14.82
C SER A 184 34.41 18.53 14.33
N ARG A 185 34.27 18.75 13.00
CA ARG A 185 33.14 19.51 12.40
C ARG A 185 31.72 19.01 12.75
N PRO A 186 31.39 17.71 12.65
CA PRO A 186 30.04 17.21 12.89
C PRO A 186 29.67 17.20 14.38
N ASP A 187 30.64 17.34 15.29
CA ASP A 187 30.40 17.39 16.73
C ASP A 187 30.13 18.84 17.22
N ILE A 188 30.70 19.85 16.55
CA ILE A 188 30.57 21.28 16.87
C ILE A 188 29.31 21.93 16.25
N ALA A 189 28.77 21.36 15.18
CA ALA A 189 27.65 21.94 14.43
C ALA A 189 26.30 21.80 15.17
N SER A 190 26.03 22.71 16.11
CA SER A 190 24.69 22.98 16.64
C SER A 190 24.32 24.44 16.35
N SER A 191 23.44 24.69 15.36
CA SER A 191 22.24 25.53 15.56
C SER A 191 21.40 25.76 14.28
N ASP A 192 21.93 26.16 13.11
CA ASP A 192 21.06 26.90 12.16
C ASP A 192 20.98 26.43 10.67
N LEU A 193 21.71 25.41 10.21
CA LEU A 193 21.80 25.12 8.75
C LEU A 193 21.42 23.73 8.25
N LEU A 194 20.96 22.82 9.11
CA LEU A 194 20.45 21.52 8.67
C LEU A 194 19.19 21.20 9.46
N VAL A 195 18.13 20.82 8.72
CA VAL A 195 16.95 20.12 9.25
C VAL A 195 17.44 19.08 10.27
N PRO A 196 16.80 18.94 11.46
CA PRO A 196 17.23 17.95 12.45
C PRO A 196 17.22 16.57 11.80
N LEU A 197 18.41 16.09 11.43
CA LEU A 197 18.58 14.79 10.81
C LEU A 197 18.04 13.75 11.79
N PRO A 198 17.23 12.79 11.33
CA PRO A 198 16.79 11.69 12.16
C PRO A 198 18.02 10.97 12.70
N THR A 199 17.90 10.51 13.94
CA THR A 199 18.92 9.92 14.80
C THR A 199 19.47 8.61 14.22
N HIS A 200 20.24 8.68 13.14
CA HIS A 200 20.85 7.55 12.45
C HIS A 200 22.26 7.94 11.95
N PRO A 201 23.31 7.12 12.14
CA PRO A 201 24.72 7.47 11.91
C PRO A 201 25.14 7.53 10.42
N GLN A 202 24.24 7.92 9.52
CA GLN A 202 24.42 7.79 8.07
C GLN A 202 25.58 8.66 7.54
N TYR A 203 25.83 9.83 8.13
CA TYR A 203 26.83 10.75 7.59
C TYR A 203 28.25 10.21 7.68
N ILE A 204 28.65 9.62 8.81
CA ILE A 204 30.04 9.13 8.99
C ILE A 204 30.19 7.71 8.46
N ASP A 205 29.21 6.83 8.70
CA ASP A 205 29.31 5.41 8.34
C ASP A 205 29.10 5.16 6.83
N ILE A 206 28.40 6.04 6.10
CA ILE A 206 28.19 5.89 4.65
C ILE A 206 29.12 6.80 3.84
N LEU A 207 29.23 8.09 4.19
CA LEU A 207 30.05 9.03 3.42
C LEU A 207 31.54 8.69 3.51
N LEU A 208 32.09 8.52 4.72
CA LEU A 208 33.52 8.31 4.88
C LEU A 208 33.95 6.91 4.41
N ASN A 209 33.16 5.87 4.75
CA ASN A 209 33.44 4.52 4.25
C ASN A 209 33.36 4.47 2.71
N SER A 210 32.37 5.12 2.07
CA SER A 210 32.29 5.17 0.60
C SER A 210 33.40 6.01 -0.04
N VAL A 211 33.84 7.10 0.59
CA VAL A 211 34.97 7.92 0.13
C VAL A 211 36.28 7.13 0.24
N LEU A 212 36.57 6.51 1.38
CA LEU A 212 37.77 5.67 1.58
C LEU A 212 37.79 4.46 0.63
N GLN A 213 36.62 3.86 0.35
CA GLN A 213 36.47 2.79 -0.65
C GLN A 213 36.74 3.28 -2.07
N ARG A 214 36.20 4.44 -2.44
CA ARG A 214 36.24 4.97 -3.82
C ARG A 214 37.60 5.58 -4.19
N ILE A 215 38.39 5.97 -3.19
CA ILE A 215 39.79 6.39 -3.35
C ILE A 215 40.74 5.16 -3.45
N GLY A 216 40.25 3.94 -3.15
CA GLY A 216 41.03 2.71 -3.27
C GLY A 216 42.03 2.50 -2.13
N CYS A 217 41.80 3.15 -0.99
CA CYS A 217 42.71 3.15 0.16
C CYS A 217 42.36 2.13 1.26
N ALA A 218 41.30 1.34 1.07
CA ALA A 218 40.85 0.39 2.08
C ALA A 218 40.13 -0.84 1.54
N ASP A 219 40.40 -2.00 2.14
CA ASP A 219 39.72 -3.27 1.89
C ASP A 219 38.60 -3.50 2.95
N ILE A 220 37.46 -4.07 2.52
CA ILE A 220 36.36 -4.41 3.44
C ILE A 220 36.75 -5.66 4.24
N VAL A 221 37.00 -5.49 5.53
CA VAL A 221 37.15 -6.61 6.46
C VAL A 221 35.75 -7.11 6.83
N ARG A 222 35.38 -8.30 6.36
CA ARG A 222 34.09 -8.91 6.75
C ARG A 222 34.09 -9.13 8.27
N THR A 223 33.04 -8.64 8.94
CA THR A 223 32.81 -8.76 10.40
C THR A 223 32.88 -10.20 10.94
N THR A 224 32.83 -11.21 10.07
CA THR A 224 32.99 -12.62 10.40
C THR A 224 34.40 -13.02 10.84
N GLU A 225 35.44 -12.25 10.52
CA GLU A 225 36.83 -12.64 10.83
C GLU A 225 37.30 -12.28 12.26
N ARG A 226 36.65 -11.30 12.92
CA ARG A 226 37.04 -10.82 14.27
C ARG A 226 36.09 -11.23 15.41
N GLY A 227 35.02 -11.96 15.10
CA GLY A 227 34.00 -12.39 16.07
C GLY A 227 33.16 -11.24 16.60
N ALA A 228 32.01 -10.98 15.98
CA ALA A 228 31.10 -9.90 16.35
C ALA A 228 30.75 -9.92 17.86
N LEU A 229 30.93 -8.79 18.54
CA LEU A 229 30.61 -8.63 19.95
C LEU A 229 29.11 -8.42 20.14
N LEU A 230 28.39 -9.45 20.60
CA LEU A 230 26.97 -9.34 20.92
C LEU A 230 26.76 -8.73 22.32
N LYS A 231 26.07 -7.60 22.39
CA LYS A 231 25.61 -6.96 23.64
C LYS A 231 24.10 -6.95 23.71
N ARG A 232 23.57 -7.31 24.88
CA ARG A 232 22.16 -7.11 25.23
C ARG A 232 22.01 -5.77 25.95
N ILE A 233 21.34 -4.82 25.30
CA ILE A 233 21.10 -3.47 25.76
C ILE A 233 19.70 -3.41 26.36
N ARG A 234 19.59 -2.79 27.53
CA ARG A 234 18.30 -2.40 28.11
C ARG A 234 18.27 -0.88 28.08
N ASP A 235 17.73 -0.35 27.00
CA ASP A 235 17.37 1.05 26.89
C ASP A 235 15.87 1.09 27.21
N HIS A 236 15.49 1.69 28.32
CA HIS A 236 14.08 1.77 28.73
C HIS A 236 13.61 3.18 28.45
N VAL A 237 12.71 3.36 27.47
CA VAL A 237 11.99 4.62 27.26
C VAL A 237 10.96 4.72 28.39
N GLY A 238 11.28 5.45 29.45
CA GLY A 238 10.30 5.75 30.51
C GLY A 238 9.18 6.58 29.92
N ARG A 239 7.94 6.05 29.84
CA ARG A 239 6.79 6.94 29.65
C ARG A 239 6.69 7.83 30.89
N PRO A 240 6.62 9.16 30.75
CA PRO A 240 6.45 10.02 31.90
C PRO A 240 5.16 9.62 32.63
N TRP A 241 5.25 9.43 33.95
CA TRP A 241 4.08 9.13 34.79
C TRP A 241 3.10 10.32 34.89
N ARG A 242 3.48 11.50 34.37
CA ARG A 242 2.64 12.70 34.24
C ARG A 242 2.43 13.04 32.76
N ASN A 243 1.17 13.28 32.39
CA ASN A 243 0.64 13.16 31.04
C ASN A 243 1.02 14.23 30.00
N ASP A 244 1.87 15.22 30.28
CA ASP A 244 1.78 16.47 29.48
C ASP A 244 3.00 16.88 28.63
N VAL A 245 4.10 16.12 28.56
CA VAL A 245 5.21 16.46 27.62
C VAL A 245 5.86 15.19 27.04
N VAL A 246 5.82 15.05 25.71
CA VAL A 246 6.28 13.85 24.96
C VAL A 246 7.79 13.89 24.63
N ASN A 247 8.49 14.99 24.88
CA ASN A 247 9.81 15.23 24.29
C ASN A 247 11.04 14.88 25.15
N ASP A 248 10.92 14.70 26.47
CA ASP A 248 12.09 14.47 27.33
C ASP A 248 12.01 13.10 28.01
N VAL A 249 12.30 12.02 27.28
CA VAL A 249 12.39 10.68 27.87
C VAL A 249 13.82 10.40 28.31
N TRP A 250 14.01 10.06 29.58
CA TRP A 250 15.32 9.62 30.08
C TRP A 250 15.84 8.39 29.33
N ARG A 251 17.13 8.42 28.96
CA ARG A 251 17.87 7.31 28.37
C ARG A 251 19.14 7.03 29.14
N ARG A 252 19.64 5.79 29.05
CA ARG A 252 20.93 5.44 29.67
C ARG A 252 22.08 6.07 28.88
N SER A 253 23.10 6.56 29.59
CA SER A 253 24.25 7.27 29.02
C SER A 253 24.89 6.50 27.85
N ALA A 254 24.88 7.14 26.67
CA ALA A 254 25.51 6.64 25.46
C ALA A 254 27.03 6.45 25.67
N LEU A 255 27.67 7.40 26.34
CA LEU A 255 29.10 7.34 26.67
C LEU A 255 29.44 6.11 27.52
N TRP A 256 28.58 5.73 28.47
CA TRP A 256 28.76 4.51 29.27
C TRP A 256 28.67 3.22 28.43
N LEU A 257 27.80 3.19 27.42
CA LEU A 257 27.73 2.06 26.50
C LEU A 257 28.98 2.00 25.63
N PHE A 258 29.40 3.14 25.06
CA PHE A 258 30.61 3.27 24.25
C PHE A 258 31.84 2.75 25.01
N ILE A 259 32.16 3.30 26.19
CA ILE A 259 33.28 2.86 27.03
C ILE A 259 33.26 1.34 27.26
N ARG A 260 32.08 0.76 27.57
CA ARG A 260 31.95 -0.68 27.81
C ARG A 260 32.12 -1.54 26.56
N VAL A 261 31.83 -1.00 25.38
CA VAL A 261 32.07 -1.68 24.11
C VAL A 261 33.56 -1.59 23.79
N THR A 262 34.14 -0.39 23.85
CA THR A 262 35.56 -0.13 23.53
C THR A 262 36.52 -0.93 24.42
N ILE A 263 36.35 -0.93 25.75
CA ILE A 263 37.21 -1.74 26.64
C ILE A 263 37.04 -3.24 26.34
N GLN A 264 35.81 -3.70 26.05
CA GLN A 264 35.59 -5.11 25.75
C GLN A 264 36.19 -5.52 24.39
N MET A 265 36.10 -4.67 23.38
CA MET A 265 36.72 -4.87 22.07
C MET A 265 38.26 -4.89 22.19
N SER A 266 38.81 -3.99 23.02
CA SER A 266 40.25 -3.91 23.31
C SER A 266 40.79 -5.13 24.07
N THR A 267 39.90 -5.91 24.71
CA THR A 267 40.23 -7.10 25.51
C THR A 267 39.79 -8.42 24.84
N ASN A 268 39.35 -8.39 23.58
CA ASN A 268 38.71 -9.54 22.94
C ASN A 268 39.75 -10.57 22.42
N GLY A 269 40.15 -11.48 23.32
CA GLY A 269 40.92 -12.71 23.12
C GLY A 269 40.96 -13.49 24.45
N PRO A 270 41.10 -14.82 24.52
CA PRO A 270 41.28 -15.52 25.80
C PRO A 270 42.70 -15.23 26.34
N PRO A 271 42.93 -14.62 27.53
CA PRO A 271 42.11 -14.42 28.76
C PRO A 271 41.42 -13.05 28.98
N GLY A 272 41.49 -12.10 28.04
CA GLY A 272 41.03 -10.72 28.20
C GLY A 272 39.53 -10.49 28.49
N TYR A 273 38.63 -11.41 28.12
CA TYR A 273 37.21 -11.33 28.51
C TYR A 273 37.01 -11.36 30.03
N ALA A 274 37.82 -12.16 30.75
CA ALA A 274 37.76 -12.23 32.20
C ALA A 274 38.24 -10.92 32.82
N SER A 275 39.33 -10.34 32.30
CA SER A 275 39.89 -9.05 32.74
C SER A 275 38.88 -7.91 32.62
N TYR A 276 38.20 -7.75 31.47
CA TYR A 276 37.11 -6.76 31.33
C TYR A 276 36.01 -6.92 32.38
N LYS A 277 35.56 -8.15 32.64
CA LYS A 277 34.48 -8.38 33.59
C LYS A 277 34.92 -8.12 35.04
N GLN A 278 36.18 -8.41 35.38
CA GLN A 278 36.79 -8.11 36.66
C GLN A 278 36.91 -6.60 36.86
N PHE A 279 37.37 -5.85 35.85
CA PHE A 279 37.38 -4.39 35.88
C PHE A 279 35.99 -3.79 36.13
N ILE A 280 34.95 -4.29 35.46
CA ILE A 280 33.58 -3.80 35.70
C ILE A 280 33.14 -4.06 37.15
N LEU A 281 33.51 -5.21 37.74
CA LEU A 281 33.20 -5.47 39.16
C LEU A 281 34.00 -4.53 40.08
N PHE A 282 35.28 -4.32 39.80
CA PHE A 282 36.14 -3.39 40.52
C PHE A 282 35.56 -1.98 40.53
N PHE A 283 35.20 -1.47 39.35
CA PHE A 283 34.57 -0.15 39.20
C PHE A 283 33.23 -0.03 39.95
N MET A 284 32.41 -1.09 39.96
CA MET A 284 31.18 -1.10 40.76
C MET A 284 31.47 -1.05 42.27
N CYS A 285 32.57 -1.67 42.74
CA CYS A 285 32.96 -1.65 44.15
C CYS A 285 33.54 -0.29 44.57
N THR A 286 34.34 0.36 43.71
CA THR A 286 34.87 1.70 43.97
C THR A 286 33.74 2.73 44.10
N LEU A 287 32.75 2.69 43.19
CA LEU A 287 31.55 3.54 43.28
C LEU A 287 30.74 3.30 44.57
N ALA A 288 30.69 2.05 45.05
CA ALA A 288 30.03 1.71 46.31
C ALA A 288 30.79 2.20 47.55
N SER A 289 32.11 2.29 47.49
CA SER A 289 32.90 2.91 48.56
C SER A 289 32.70 4.41 48.64
N ASP A 290 32.52 5.09 47.50
CA ASP A 290 32.27 6.53 47.43
C ASP A 290 30.89 6.96 47.94
N ALA A 291 29.91 6.05 47.86
CA ALA A 291 28.55 6.26 48.39
C ALA A 291 28.52 6.61 49.88
N ARG A 292 29.59 6.35 50.63
CA ARG A 292 29.73 6.61 52.07
C ARG A 292 29.65 8.10 52.44
N ASN A 293 30.06 8.99 51.54
CA ASN A 293 30.22 10.42 51.83
C ASN A 293 29.06 11.28 51.26
N THR A 294 27.96 10.67 50.82
CA THR A 294 26.89 11.34 50.06
C THR A 294 25.48 10.90 50.49
N THR A 295 24.46 11.71 50.19
CA THR A 295 23.05 11.47 50.54
C THR A 295 22.30 10.64 49.48
N LEU A 296 22.74 9.42 49.18
CA LEU A 296 22.03 8.54 48.23
C LEU A 296 20.75 7.90 48.83
N SER A 297 19.73 7.68 47.98
CA SER A 297 18.43 7.09 48.36
C SER A 297 18.53 5.62 48.80
N SER A 298 17.60 5.16 49.64
CA SER A 298 17.60 3.77 50.15
C SER A 298 17.45 2.76 49.01
N ASP A 299 16.70 3.14 47.98
CA ASP A 299 16.46 2.29 46.81
C ASP A 299 17.74 2.10 46.00
N LEU A 300 18.54 3.16 45.80
CA LEU A 300 19.82 3.08 45.11
C LEU A 300 20.84 2.25 45.91
N LEU A 301 20.93 2.44 47.23
CA LEU A 301 21.83 1.65 48.08
C LEU A 301 21.43 0.16 48.11
N HIS A 302 20.12 -0.14 48.16
CA HIS A 302 19.61 -1.51 48.08
C HIS A 302 19.91 -2.13 46.72
N LEU A 303 19.73 -1.37 45.64
CA LEU A 303 20.07 -1.80 44.29
C LEU A 303 21.55 -2.15 44.19
N MET A 304 22.45 -1.27 44.63
CA MET A 304 23.91 -1.49 44.61
C MET A 304 24.29 -2.77 45.38
N SER A 305 23.80 -2.92 46.62
CA SER A 305 24.07 -4.09 47.46
C SER A 305 23.51 -5.40 46.89
N SER A 306 22.48 -5.33 46.03
CA SER A 306 21.96 -6.51 45.33
C SER A 306 22.72 -6.84 44.02
N ARG A 307 23.30 -5.84 43.35
CA ARG A 307 23.91 -5.98 42.02
C ARG A 307 25.36 -6.42 42.07
N ILE A 308 26.14 -5.94 43.04
CA ILE A 308 27.56 -6.31 43.22
C ILE A 308 27.71 -7.83 43.46
N PRO A 309 26.99 -8.48 44.39
CA PRO A 309 27.10 -9.93 44.60
C PRO A 309 26.64 -10.74 43.40
N ARG A 310 25.59 -10.27 42.69
CA ARG A 310 25.13 -10.91 41.44
C ARG A 310 26.18 -10.86 40.35
N ARG A 311 26.96 -9.77 40.27
CA ARG A 311 28.04 -9.62 39.28
C ARG A 311 29.21 -10.52 39.64
N LEU A 312 29.61 -10.58 40.90
CA LEU A 312 30.62 -11.52 41.40
C LEU A 312 30.23 -12.97 41.10
N ARG A 313 28.99 -13.37 41.36
CA ARG A 313 28.49 -14.71 41.02
C ARG A 313 28.54 -15.03 39.52
N LYS A 314 28.37 -14.02 38.65
CA LYS A 314 28.43 -14.19 37.18
C LYS A 314 29.85 -14.32 36.64
N LEU A 315 30.86 -13.94 37.42
CA LEU A 315 32.28 -14.01 37.01
C LEU A 315 32.85 -15.43 37.09
N ASN A 316 32.18 -16.36 37.81
CA ASN A 316 32.60 -17.75 38.08
C ASN A 316 33.94 -17.93 38.82
N SER A 317 34.98 -17.15 38.49
CA SER A 317 36.29 -17.10 39.16
C SER A 317 36.80 -15.65 39.18
N ALA A 318 36.94 -15.07 40.38
CA ALA A 318 37.51 -13.75 40.60
C ALA A 318 38.70 -13.86 41.57
N PRO A 319 39.72 -12.99 41.46
CA PRO A 319 40.80 -12.94 42.44
C PRO A 319 40.28 -12.73 43.86
N ALA A 320 40.96 -13.30 44.86
CA ALA A 320 40.56 -13.20 46.27
C ALA A 320 40.40 -11.73 46.71
N TRP A 321 41.38 -10.88 46.36
CA TRP A 321 41.37 -9.46 46.67
C TRP A 321 40.12 -8.72 46.14
N LEU A 322 39.62 -9.08 44.95
CA LEU A 322 38.44 -8.46 44.35
C LEU A 322 37.14 -8.97 44.99
N SER A 323 37.14 -10.25 45.41
CA SER A 323 36.03 -10.85 46.13
C SER A 323 35.87 -10.25 47.53
N ASP A 324 36.98 -10.03 48.22
CA ASP A 324 37.03 -9.38 49.53
C ASP A 324 36.53 -7.93 49.45
N MET A 325 37.00 -7.18 48.44
CA MET A 325 36.53 -5.82 48.17
C MET A 325 35.02 -5.75 47.90
N ALA A 326 34.48 -6.71 47.14
CA ALA A 326 33.04 -6.77 46.86
C ALA A 326 32.20 -7.10 48.10
N LEU A 327 32.69 -7.99 48.96
CA LEU A 327 32.05 -8.34 50.23
C LEU A 327 32.00 -7.12 51.16
N GLU A 328 33.15 -6.47 51.35
CA GLU A 328 33.29 -5.29 52.20
C GLU A 328 32.37 -4.14 51.74
N ALA A 329 32.31 -3.87 50.43
CA ALA A 329 31.39 -2.89 49.87
C ALA A 329 29.91 -3.23 50.17
N CYS A 330 29.52 -4.51 50.11
CA CYS A 330 28.15 -4.94 50.33
C CYS A 330 27.73 -4.93 51.80
N ASP A 331 28.62 -5.33 52.72
CA ASP A 331 28.36 -5.27 54.16
C ASP A 331 28.08 -3.83 54.58
N ARG A 332 28.94 -2.91 54.16
CA ARG A 332 28.79 -1.47 54.45
C ARG A 332 27.46 -0.90 53.93
N LEU A 333 27.03 -1.26 52.72
CA LEU A 333 25.74 -0.82 52.18
C LEU A 333 24.54 -1.39 52.97
N ARG A 334 24.63 -2.65 53.42
CA ARG A 334 23.57 -3.30 54.21
C ARG A 334 23.40 -2.67 55.59
N ASP A 335 24.50 -2.29 56.23
CA ASP A 335 24.46 -1.60 57.53
C ASP A 335 23.65 -0.31 57.43
N ILE A 336 23.90 0.50 56.38
CA ILE A 336 23.15 1.73 56.12
C ILE A 336 21.64 1.47 55.92
N LEU A 337 21.26 0.39 55.23
CA LEU A 337 19.84 0.07 54.96
C LEU A 337 19.12 -0.50 56.19
N ALA A 338 19.79 -1.33 56.98
CA ALA A 338 19.23 -1.93 58.18
C ALA A 338 18.83 -0.86 59.21
N ASP A 339 19.59 0.24 59.28
CA ASP A 339 19.27 1.38 60.13
C ASP A 339 18.04 2.16 59.63
N ARG A 340 17.84 2.26 58.31
CA ARG A 340 16.65 2.89 57.72
C ARG A 340 15.38 2.04 57.87
N TRP A 341 15.47 0.71 57.79
CA TRP A 341 14.31 -0.20 57.77
C TRP A 341 13.59 -0.37 59.12
N LYS A 342 14.26 -0.20 60.26
CA LYS A 342 13.68 -0.35 61.61
C LYS A 342 12.49 0.60 61.90
N GLN A 343 12.09 1.43 60.95
CA GLN A 343 11.13 2.52 61.09
C GLN A 343 9.67 2.20 60.63
N PHE A 344 9.31 1.03 60.05
CA PHE A 344 8.06 0.90 59.20
C PHE A 344 7.06 -0.34 59.25
N GLY A 345 6.91 -1.23 60.25
CA GLY A 345 6.20 -2.55 60.07
C GLY A 345 4.65 -2.73 60.29
N VAL A 346 3.93 -3.60 59.50
CA VAL A 346 2.56 -4.25 59.74
C VAL A 346 2.26 -5.58 58.90
N ARG A 347 1.31 -6.47 59.32
CA ARG A 347 0.85 -7.84 58.79
C ARG A 347 -0.66 -7.93 58.30
N PRO A 348 -1.13 -8.98 57.52
CA PRO A 348 -2.54 -9.20 57.03
C PRO A 348 -3.33 -10.49 57.50
N SER A 349 -4.63 -10.67 57.10
CA SER A 349 -5.66 -11.67 57.61
C SER A 349 -6.52 -12.45 56.54
N PRO A 350 -7.29 -13.57 56.83
CA PRO A 350 -8.00 -14.47 55.84
C PRO A 350 -9.55 -14.81 56.00
N PHE A 351 -10.17 -15.66 55.11
CA PHE A 351 -11.64 -15.91 54.79
C PHE A 351 -12.18 -17.42 54.91
N ARG A 352 -13.51 -17.77 54.74
CA ARG A 352 -14.22 -19.11 55.01
C ARG A 352 -15.37 -19.59 54.01
N ASN A 353 -15.88 -20.87 54.08
CA ASN A 353 -16.85 -21.63 53.17
C ASN A 353 -18.18 -22.25 53.78
N PRO A 354 -19.26 -22.58 52.98
CA PRO A 354 -20.62 -23.10 53.40
C PRO A 354 -20.98 -24.61 53.09
N SER A 355 -22.26 -25.07 53.30
CA SER A 355 -22.72 -26.48 53.59
C SER A 355 -23.82 -27.14 52.67
N GLN A 356 -24.18 -28.42 52.93
CA GLN A 356 -24.80 -29.41 52.01
C GLN A 356 -26.32 -29.31 51.70
N ASP A 357 -27.18 -28.79 52.59
CA ASP A 357 -28.64 -28.75 52.36
C ASP A 357 -29.07 -27.69 51.32
N GLU A 358 -28.16 -26.78 51.00
CA GLU A 358 -28.30 -25.82 49.90
C GLU A 358 -28.20 -26.55 48.54
N LEU A 359 -27.39 -27.62 48.43
CA LEU A 359 -27.17 -28.32 47.15
C LEU A 359 -28.42 -29.01 46.57
N THR A 360 -29.31 -29.58 47.38
CA THR A 360 -30.41 -30.42 46.86
C THR A 360 -31.59 -29.61 46.31
N ARG A 361 -31.83 -28.39 46.84
CA ARG A 361 -32.82 -27.48 46.25
C ARG A 361 -32.34 -26.90 44.92
N ASP A 362 -31.03 -26.82 44.73
CA ASP A 362 -30.42 -26.22 43.56
C ASP A 362 -30.41 -27.15 42.32
N THR A 363 -31.01 -28.35 42.37
CA THR A 363 -31.03 -29.32 41.24
C THR A 363 -32.35 -29.45 40.47
N GLN A 364 -33.37 -28.63 40.71
CA GLN A 364 -34.64 -28.61 39.95
C GLN A 364 -34.80 -27.32 39.13
N LEU A 365 -35.11 -27.43 37.83
CA LEU A 365 -35.12 -26.31 36.88
C LEU A 365 -36.46 -26.19 36.14
N SER A 366 -36.97 -24.97 35.97
CA SER A 366 -38.17 -24.65 35.17
C SER A 366 -37.76 -23.90 33.91
N LEU A 367 -38.02 -24.47 32.72
CA LEU A 367 -37.66 -23.88 31.42
C LEU A 367 -38.81 -23.03 30.85
N LEU A 368 -38.96 -21.80 31.35
CA LEU A 368 -40.10 -20.95 31.02
C LEU A 368 -40.00 -20.30 29.63
N ASN A 369 -38.78 -20.04 29.15
CA ASN A 369 -38.53 -19.35 27.88
C ASN A 369 -38.30 -20.32 26.71
N SER A 370 -37.73 -21.50 26.95
CA SER A 370 -37.35 -22.46 25.89
C SER A 370 -38.44 -23.47 25.54
N ARG A 371 -39.51 -23.58 26.35
CA ARG A 371 -40.56 -24.62 26.23
C ARG A 371 -41.27 -24.63 24.87
N GLU A 372 -41.77 -23.50 24.39
CA GLU A 372 -42.55 -23.42 23.14
C GLU A 372 -41.71 -23.79 21.92
N TYR A 373 -40.45 -23.36 21.89
CA TYR A 373 -39.51 -23.70 20.82
C TYR A 373 -39.23 -25.21 20.77
N ILE A 374 -38.96 -25.83 21.92
CA ILE A 374 -38.69 -27.27 21.99
C ILE A 374 -39.92 -28.09 21.55
N GLN A 375 -41.13 -27.65 21.91
CA GLN A 375 -42.36 -28.30 21.48
C GLN A 375 -42.55 -28.22 19.95
N ASN A 376 -42.32 -27.05 19.34
CA ASN A 376 -42.40 -26.87 17.89
C ASN A 376 -41.37 -27.71 17.11
N VAL A 377 -40.18 -27.94 17.66
CA VAL A 377 -39.17 -28.82 17.06
C VAL A 377 -39.64 -30.28 17.07
N LEU A 378 -40.19 -30.74 18.19
CA LEU A 378 -40.73 -32.10 18.32
C LEU A 378 -41.94 -32.34 17.40
N ASP A 379 -42.77 -31.33 17.18
CA ASP A 379 -44.00 -31.44 16.38
C ASP A 379 -43.73 -31.40 14.85
N ASN A 380 -42.63 -30.79 14.38
CA ASN A 380 -42.32 -30.57 12.94
C ASN A 380 -41.31 -31.56 12.32
N ALA A 381 -40.97 -32.64 13.01
CA ALA A 381 -40.02 -33.65 12.54
C ALA A 381 -40.63 -34.55 11.42
N GLY A 382 -40.88 -34.00 10.21
CA GLY A 382 -41.37 -34.82 9.09
C GLY A 382 -41.74 -34.17 7.75
N HIS A 383 -41.53 -32.86 7.51
CA HIS A 383 -41.95 -32.23 6.26
C HIS A 383 -40.91 -32.30 5.12
N GLU A 384 -41.28 -32.94 4.00
CA GLU A 384 -40.50 -32.98 2.75
C GLU A 384 -40.61 -31.67 1.96
N SER A 385 -39.49 -31.12 1.51
CA SER A 385 -39.41 -29.96 0.60
C SER A 385 -39.19 -30.44 -0.84
N VAL A 386 -40.09 -30.10 -1.75
CA VAL A 386 -39.97 -30.39 -3.19
C VAL A 386 -38.92 -29.48 -3.86
N PRO A 387 -38.04 -29.99 -4.75
CA PRO A 387 -37.09 -29.15 -5.51
C PRO A 387 -37.80 -28.24 -6.53
N THR A 388 -37.36 -26.99 -6.65
CA THR A 388 -37.79 -26.05 -7.70
C THR A 388 -36.94 -26.17 -8.98
N PRO A 389 -37.54 -26.06 -10.18
CA PRO A 389 -36.83 -26.17 -11.46
C PRO A 389 -35.84 -25.02 -11.70
N PHE A 390 -34.70 -25.32 -12.36
CA PHE A 390 -33.68 -24.34 -12.74
C PHE A 390 -34.17 -23.46 -13.90
N GLN A 391 -34.29 -22.15 -13.67
CA GLN A 391 -34.61 -21.17 -14.71
C GLN A 391 -33.67 -19.95 -14.59
N PRO A 392 -32.48 -19.98 -15.20
CA PRO A 392 -31.60 -18.81 -15.22
C PRO A 392 -32.19 -17.73 -16.13
N SER A 393 -32.27 -16.50 -15.63
CA SER A 393 -32.76 -15.32 -16.37
C SER A 393 -31.60 -14.38 -16.69
N HIS A 394 -30.84 -14.67 -17.75
CA HIS A 394 -29.82 -13.75 -18.25
C HIS A 394 -30.37 -12.79 -19.31
N HIS A 395 -29.78 -11.59 -19.41
CA HIS A 395 -30.08 -10.66 -20.50
C HIS A 395 -29.44 -11.11 -21.82
N ARG A 396 -30.01 -10.73 -22.96
CA ARG A 396 -29.47 -11.06 -24.29
C ARG A 396 -28.15 -10.29 -24.51
N ARG A 397 -27.08 -11.00 -24.91
CA ARG A 397 -25.82 -10.40 -25.35
C ARG A 397 -26.05 -9.58 -26.63
N GLY A 398 -25.58 -8.33 -26.67
CA GLY A 398 -25.81 -7.38 -27.77
C GLY A 398 -24.77 -7.43 -28.88
N SER A 399 -25.18 -7.05 -30.10
CA SER A 399 -24.30 -6.73 -31.22
C SER A 399 -23.92 -5.25 -31.23
N ILE A 400 -22.98 -4.86 -32.11
CA ILE A 400 -22.60 -3.44 -32.27
C ILE A 400 -23.79 -2.56 -32.66
N GLU A 401 -24.74 -3.09 -33.44
CA GLU A 401 -25.97 -2.37 -33.84
C GLU A 401 -26.94 -2.19 -32.66
N ASP A 402 -27.05 -3.21 -31.78
CA ASP A 402 -27.88 -3.13 -30.58
C ASP A 402 -27.34 -2.02 -29.63
N PHE A 403 -26.01 -1.96 -29.45
CA PHE A 403 -25.35 -0.93 -28.64
C PHE A 403 -25.38 0.47 -29.26
N LEU A 404 -25.34 0.59 -30.59
CA LEU A 404 -25.49 1.85 -31.33
C LEU A 404 -26.96 2.17 -31.64
N SER A 405 -27.87 1.81 -30.74
CA SER A 405 -29.29 2.17 -30.85
C SER A 405 -29.50 3.68 -30.64
N SER A 406 -30.45 4.26 -31.38
CA SER A 406 -30.65 5.72 -31.43
C SER A 406 -31.05 6.36 -30.09
N ASN A 407 -31.49 5.57 -29.10
CA ASN A 407 -31.80 6.00 -27.73
C ASN A 407 -30.85 5.40 -26.67
N GLY A 408 -29.98 4.47 -27.06
CA GLY A 408 -29.10 3.70 -26.19
C GLY A 408 -29.80 2.85 -25.14
N SER A 409 -31.11 2.55 -25.24
CA SER A 409 -31.86 1.85 -24.18
C SER A 409 -31.34 0.43 -23.95
N PHE A 410 -30.86 -0.22 -25.01
CA PHE A 410 -30.26 -1.55 -24.91
C PHE A 410 -29.07 -1.59 -23.94
N PHE A 411 -28.19 -0.57 -23.97
CA PHE A 411 -27.06 -0.49 -23.05
C PHE A 411 -27.54 -0.39 -21.59
N ASP A 412 -28.57 0.41 -21.31
CA ASP A 412 -29.08 0.58 -19.95
C ASP A 412 -29.71 -0.74 -19.44
N GLU A 413 -30.56 -1.37 -20.26
CA GLU A 413 -31.21 -2.65 -19.92
C GLU A 413 -30.19 -3.78 -19.70
N ALA A 414 -29.15 -3.85 -20.54
CA ALA A 414 -28.09 -4.83 -20.41
C ALA A 414 -27.23 -4.56 -19.17
N TYR A 415 -26.85 -3.30 -18.94
CA TYR A 415 -26.01 -2.90 -17.81
C TYR A 415 -26.73 -3.10 -16.47
N ASP A 416 -28.02 -2.77 -16.38
CA ASP A 416 -28.83 -3.00 -15.16
C ASP A 416 -28.97 -4.50 -14.84
N ALA A 417 -28.93 -5.36 -15.86
CA ALA A 417 -28.98 -6.81 -15.68
C ALA A 417 -27.62 -7.42 -15.32
N ASP A 418 -26.56 -7.02 -16.01
CA ASP A 418 -25.19 -7.51 -15.78
C ASP A 418 -24.13 -6.45 -16.20
N PRO A 419 -23.65 -5.63 -15.26
CA PRO A 419 -22.72 -4.53 -15.55
C PRO A 419 -21.40 -4.99 -16.17
N ASP A 420 -20.78 -6.05 -15.62
CA ASP A 420 -19.45 -6.49 -16.04
C ASP A 420 -19.51 -7.11 -17.44
N THR A 421 -20.47 -8.01 -17.69
CA THR A 421 -20.67 -8.62 -19.00
C THR A 421 -20.99 -7.56 -20.06
N THR A 422 -21.81 -6.57 -19.74
CA THR A 422 -22.19 -5.50 -20.68
C THR A 422 -20.99 -4.67 -21.13
N LEU A 423 -20.09 -4.30 -20.20
CA LEU A 423 -18.88 -3.57 -20.55
C LEU A 423 -17.96 -4.38 -21.46
N TYR A 424 -17.80 -5.69 -21.19
CA TYR A 424 -17.02 -6.57 -22.06
C TYR A 424 -17.65 -6.74 -23.46
N ASP A 425 -18.97 -6.82 -23.53
CA ASP A 425 -19.69 -6.94 -24.80
C ASP A 425 -19.53 -5.70 -25.67
N VAL A 426 -19.56 -4.50 -25.08
CA VAL A 426 -19.27 -3.25 -25.79
C VAL A 426 -17.83 -3.26 -26.31
N GLU A 427 -16.84 -3.57 -25.45
CA GLU A 427 -15.42 -3.64 -25.85
C GLU A 427 -15.19 -4.63 -26.99
N ARG A 428 -15.81 -5.81 -26.93
CA ARG A 428 -15.72 -6.86 -27.95
C ARG A 428 -16.43 -6.48 -29.24
N SER A 429 -17.59 -5.84 -29.14
CA SER A 429 -18.39 -5.38 -30.29
C SER A 429 -17.66 -4.27 -31.04
N VAL A 430 -17.00 -3.35 -30.33
CA VAL A 430 -16.16 -2.32 -30.95
C VAL A 430 -14.92 -2.95 -31.59
N GLU A 431 -14.24 -3.87 -30.90
CA GLU A 431 -13.04 -4.56 -31.43
C GLU A 431 -13.27 -5.23 -32.79
N HIS A 432 -14.43 -5.83 -33.02
CA HIS A 432 -14.69 -6.62 -34.23
C HIS A 432 -15.65 -5.97 -35.22
N GLY A 433 -16.51 -5.04 -34.80
CA GLY A 433 -17.65 -4.58 -35.59
C GLY A 433 -17.66 -3.09 -35.97
N ILE A 434 -16.82 -2.25 -35.34
CA ILE A 434 -16.93 -0.80 -35.53
C ILE A 434 -16.54 -0.33 -36.94
N ASP A 435 -15.54 -0.97 -37.57
CA ASP A 435 -15.10 -0.63 -38.92
C ASP A 435 -16.14 -1.03 -39.98
N ASP A 436 -16.74 -2.22 -39.83
CA ASP A 436 -17.81 -2.71 -40.71
C ASP A 436 -19.06 -1.85 -40.58
N TRP A 437 -19.42 -1.48 -39.34
CA TRP A 437 -20.51 -0.52 -39.10
C TRP A 437 -20.22 0.83 -39.75
N PHE A 438 -19.00 1.38 -39.58
CA PHE A 438 -18.60 2.64 -40.21
C PHE A 438 -18.71 2.61 -41.73
N ALA A 439 -18.36 1.48 -42.37
CA ALA A 439 -18.49 1.32 -43.82
C ALA A 439 -19.95 1.38 -44.31
N CYS A 440 -20.91 1.00 -43.46
CA CYS A 440 -22.35 0.99 -43.75
C CYS A 440 -23.06 2.33 -43.44
N VAL A 441 -22.37 3.31 -42.85
CA VAL A 441 -22.99 4.60 -42.46
C VAL A 441 -23.41 5.41 -43.69
N THR A 442 -24.70 5.72 -43.77
CA THR A 442 -25.30 6.58 -44.80
C THR A 442 -25.70 7.96 -44.27
N ASN A 443 -26.20 8.05 -43.04
CA ASN A 443 -26.60 9.29 -42.36
C ASN A 443 -25.57 9.67 -41.28
N VAL A 444 -24.76 10.70 -41.55
CA VAL A 444 -23.67 11.11 -40.66
C VAL A 444 -24.18 11.68 -39.34
N ASP A 445 -25.23 12.49 -39.35
CA ASP A 445 -25.75 13.14 -38.13
C ASP A 445 -26.34 12.12 -37.14
N GLU A 446 -27.07 11.13 -37.66
CA GLU A 446 -27.61 10.03 -36.86
C GLU A 446 -26.49 9.14 -36.30
N ALA A 447 -25.51 8.77 -37.15
CA ALA A 447 -24.36 7.99 -36.73
C ALA A 447 -23.51 8.71 -35.66
N CYS A 448 -23.29 10.01 -35.80
CA CYS A 448 -22.62 10.81 -34.78
C CYS A 448 -23.40 10.81 -33.46
N THR A 449 -24.74 10.88 -33.53
CA THR A 449 -25.61 10.85 -32.34
C THR A 449 -25.53 9.49 -31.63
N GLN A 450 -25.60 8.38 -32.37
CA GLN A 450 -25.47 7.03 -31.83
C GLN A 450 -24.12 6.82 -31.14
N LEU A 451 -23.02 7.23 -31.79
CA LEU A 451 -21.68 7.18 -31.19
C LEU A 451 -21.59 8.05 -29.94
N GLY A 452 -22.14 9.27 -29.98
CA GLY A 452 -22.15 10.19 -28.85
C GLY A 452 -22.88 9.62 -27.63
N ILE A 453 -24.04 9.00 -27.83
CA ILE A 453 -24.83 8.37 -26.76
C ILE A 453 -24.06 7.17 -26.17
N LEU A 454 -23.56 6.26 -27.02
CA LEU A 454 -22.84 5.08 -26.53
C LEU A 454 -21.56 5.48 -25.77
N MET A 455 -20.78 6.43 -26.30
CA MET A 455 -19.59 6.94 -25.63
C MET A 455 -19.90 7.57 -24.28
N ASP A 456 -20.96 8.39 -24.19
CA ASP A 456 -21.34 9.05 -22.93
C ASP A 456 -21.79 8.04 -21.88
N LYS A 457 -22.64 7.08 -22.25
CA LYS A 457 -23.10 6.01 -21.34
C LYS A 457 -21.95 5.12 -20.90
N TYR A 458 -21.17 4.62 -21.85
CA TYR A 458 -20.01 3.76 -21.57
C TYR A 458 -19.00 4.45 -20.66
N MET A 459 -18.58 5.67 -20.99
CA MET A 459 -17.61 6.40 -20.18
C MET A 459 -18.15 6.78 -18.82
N THR A 460 -19.43 7.15 -18.70
CA THR A 460 -20.07 7.44 -17.40
C THR A 460 -20.04 6.21 -16.49
N LYS A 461 -20.36 5.02 -17.01
CA LYS A 461 -20.29 3.77 -16.23
C LYS A 461 -18.87 3.33 -15.92
N VAL A 462 -17.93 3.52 -16.86
CA VAL A 462 -16.51 3.33 -16.59
C VAL A 462 -16.06 4.23 -15.43
N TYR A 463 -16.52 5.49 -15.38
CA TYR A 463 -16.19 6.46 -14.34
C TYR A 463 -16.81 6.16 -12.98
N GLU A 464 -18.09 5.76 -12.94
CA GLU A 464 -18.73 5.29 -11.71
C GLU A 464 -17.97 4.09 -11.11
N ALA A 465 -17.41 3.22 -11.97
CA ALA A 465 -16.64 2.05 -11.56
C ALA A 465 -15.14 2.33 -11.22
N LEU A 466 -14.63 3.56 -11.42
CA LEU A 466 -13.19 3.90 -11.28
C LEU A 466 -12.61 3.76 -9.87
N TYR A 467 -13.42 3.78 -8.81
CA TYR A 467 -12.96 3.69 -7.41
C TYR A 467 -12.29 2.35 -7.02
N GLY A 468 -11.97 1.49 -8.00
CA GLY A 468 -11.10 0.35 -7.82
C GLY A 468 -10.76 -0.38 -9.11
N LEU A 469 -10.56 0.34 -10.23
CA LEU A 469 -10.17 -0.26 -11.52
C LEU A 469 -8.65 -0.43 -11.66
N ASP A 470 -8.25 -1.55 -12.23
CA ASP A 470 -6.85 -1.85 -12.56
C ASP A 470 -6.40 -1.02 -13.78
N PRO A 471 -5.15 -0.52 -13.82
CA PRO A 471 -4.65 0.26 -14.95
C PRO A 471 -4.64 -0.47 -16.30
N GLU A 472 -4.54 -1.81 -16.35
CA GLU A 472 -4.68 -2.55 -17.61
C GLU A 472 -6.13 -2.55 -18.10
N ASP A 473 -7.09 -2.79 -17.21
CA ASP A 473 -8.52 -2.73 -17.54
C ASP A 473 -8.94 -1.34 -18.02
N LEU A 474 -8.47 -0.31 -17.32
CA LEU A 474 -8.69 1.08 -17.71
C LEU A 474 -8.10 1.36 -19.09
N SER A 475 -6.92 0.83 -19.40
CA SER A 475 -6.29 1.02 -20.70
C SER A 475 -7.10 0.43 -21.87
N ILE A 476 -7.73 -0.72 -21.66
CA ILE A 476 -8.60 -1.35 -22.67
C ILE A 476 -9.91 -0.57 -22.84
N ARG A 477 -10.48 -0.08 -21.74
CA ARG A 477 -11.69 0.77 -21.76
C ARG A 477 -11.43 2.09 -22.48
N LEU A 478 -10.29 2.73 -22.19
CA LEU A 478 -9.85 3.95 -22.87
C LEU A 478 -9.57 3.70 -24.35
N LEU A 479 -8.92 2.58 -24.71
CA LEU A 479 -8.71 2.20 -26.11
C LEU A 479 -10.05 2.11 -26.87
N THR A 480 -11.06 1.47 -26.28
CA THR A 480 -12.40 1.36 -26.86
C THR A 480 -13.04 2.75 -27.08
N ALA A 481 -12.92 3.64 -26.10
CA ALA A 481 -13.41 5.01 -26.22
C ALA A 481 -12.67 5.83 -27.28
N ILE A 482 -11.34 5.63 -27.41
CA ILE A 482 -10.51 6.27 -28.45
C ILE A 482 -10.93 5.77 -29.84
N GLU A 483 -11.23 4.49 -30.02
CA GLU A 483 -11.70 3.97 -31.31
C GLU A 483 -13.07 4.56 -31.70
N LEU A 484 -14.01 4.62 -30.75
CA LEU A 484 -15.29 5.32 -30.97
C LEU A 484 -15.08 6.79 -31.35
N TYR A 485 -14.15 7.48 -30.67
CA TYR A 485 -13.78 8.85 -31.01
C TYR A 485 -13.15 8.99 -32.40
N VAL A 486 -12.26 8.08 -32.79
CA VAL A 486 -11.61 8.09 -34.10
C VAL A 486 -12.65 7.93 -35.21
N VAL A 487 -13.64 7.05 -35.03
CA VAL A 487 -14.74 6.87 -35.99
C VAL A 487 -15.63 8.10 -36.04
N LEU A 488 -15.94 8.71 -34.89
CA LEU A 488 -16.64 9.99 -34.82
C LEU A 488 -15.88 11.09 -35.58
N ASP A 489 -14.57 11.27 -35.33
CA ASP A 489 -13.76 12.27 -36.02
C ASP A 489 -13.72 12.03 -37.54
N LYS A 490 -13.60 10.77 -38.00
CA LYS A 490 -13.68 10.43 -39.43
C LYS A 490 -15.00 10.87 -40.06
N LEU A 491 -16.12 10.63 -39.37
CA LEU A 491 -17.45 11.02 -39.83
C LEU A 491 -17.61 12.54 -39.88
N VAL A 492 -17.22 13.26 -38.82
CA VAL A 492 -17.34 14.72 -38.77
C VAL A 492 -16.43 15.41 -39.78
N VAL A 493 -15.21 14.91 -40.00
CA VAL A 493 -14.29 15.45 -41.02
C VAL A 493 -14.82 15.18 -42.44
N LYS A 494 -15.50 14.05 -42.65
CA LYS A 494 -16.15 13.75 -43.93
C LYS A 494 -17.30 14.74 -44.23
N GLU A 495 -18.09 15.08 -43.22
CA GLU A 495 -19.20 16.04 -43.34
C GLU A 495 -18.74 17.50 -43.41
N ILE A 496 -17.73 17.86 -42.60
CA ILE A 496 -17.17 19.21 -42.50
C ILE A 496 -15.65 19.14 -42.72
N PRO A 497 -15.18 19.14 -43.99
CA PRO A 497 -13.76 18.99 -44.33
C PRO A 497 -12.85 20.03 -43.70
N MET A 498 -13.36 21.23 -43.43
CA MET A 498 -12.63 22.32 -42.76
C MET A 498 -12.11 21.92 -41.36
N LEU A 499 -12.75 20.95 -40.68
CA LEU A 499 -12.28 20.45 -39.39
C LEU A 499 -10.89 19.81 -39.47
N ALA A 500 -10.46 19.35 -40.65
CA ALA A 500 -9.14 18.75 -40.85
C ALA A 500 -7.98 19.74 -40.60
N ASP A 501 -8.22 21.05 -40.76
CA ASP A 501 -7.23 22.10 -40.49
C ASP A 501 -6.94 22.26 -38.98
N TYR A 502 -7.76 21.66 -38.11
CA TYR A 502 -7.68 21.79 -36.66
C TYR A 502 -7.27 20.46 -36.00
N PRO A 503 -6.57 20.52 -34.86
CA PRO A 503 -6.14 19.33 -34.13
C PRO A 503 -7.33 18.60 -33.48
N PRO A 504 -7.31 17.25 -33.43
CA PRO A 504 -8.42 16.43 -32.90
C PRO A 504 -8.61 16.47 -31.36
N GLY A 505 -8.01 17.41 -30.64
CA GLY A 505 -8.16 17.54 -29.18
C GLY A 505 -7.51 16.41 -28.33
N ILE A 506 -7.39 15.18 -28.82
CA ILE A 506 -6.67 14.06 -28.19
C ILE A 506 -5.22 14.02 -28.69
N SER A 507 -4.27 14.08 -27.77
CA SER A 507 -2.83 14.00 -28.08
C SER A 507 -2.37 12.55 -28.25
N THR A 508 -1.42 12.30 -29.15
CA THR A 508 -0.78 10.98 -29.27
C THR A 508 -0.03 10.59 -28.00
N ALA A 509 0.53 11.56 -27.26
CA ALA A 509 1.21 11.33 -25.98
C ALA A 509 0.29 10.69 -24.91
N PHE A 510 -1.03 10.85 -25.03
CA PHE A 510 -1.99 10.17 -24.15
C PHE A 510 -2.04 8.66 -24.44
N LEU A 511 -1.98 8.27 -25.72
CA LEU A 511 -2.02 6.87 -26.16
C LEU A 511 -0.76 6.10 -25.76
N GLU A 512 0.39 6.77 -25.70
CA GLU A 512 1.71 6.20 -25.35
C GLU A 512 1.78 5.67 -23.91
N LYS A 513 0.79 6.04 -23.08
CA LYS A 513 0.73 5.71 -21.65
C LYS A 513 -0.11 4.48 -21.34
N LEU A 514 -0.89 3.98 -22.30
CA LEU A 514 -1.75 2.82 -22.11
C LEU A 514 -0.92 1.57 -21.79
N LEU A 515 -1.46 0.70 -20.95
CA LEU A 515 -0.87 -0.60 -20.60
C LEU A 515 -1.62 -1.70 -21.34
N LEU A 516 -1.00 -2.28 -22.37
CA LEU A 516 -1.67 -3.24 -23.24
C LEU A 516 -0.94 -4.58 -23.28
N ARG A 517 -1.66 -5.64 -22.88
CA ARG A 517 -1.14 -7.01 -22.78
C ARG A 517 -1.41 -7.88 -24.02
N ARG A 518 -2.39 -7.55 -24.86
CA ARG A 518 -2.78 -8.38 -26.02
C ARG A 518 -2.23 -7.82 -27.32
N ALA A 519 -1.81 -8.71 -28.22
CA ALA A 519 -1.39 -8.34 -29.57
C ALA A 519 -2.53 -7.64 -30.35
N THR A 520 -3.76 -8.11 -30.20
CA THR A 520 -4.94 -7.47 -30.85
C THR A 520 -5.15 -6.05 -30.35
N SER A 521 -5.03 -5.82 -29.04
CA SER A 521 -5.13 -4.49 -28.44
C SER A 521 -4.02 -3.54 -28.92
N LEU A 522 -2.78 -4.02 -29.09
CA LEU A 522 -1.69 -3.21 -29.66
C LEU A 522 -1.93 -2.85 -31.11
N HIS A 523 -2.46 -3.78 -31.91
CA HIS A 523 -2.81 -3.52 -33.30
C HIS A 523 -3.93 -2.48 -33.42
N ARG A 524 -4.99 -2.62 -32.61
CA ARG A 524 -6.07 -1.63 -32.47
C ARG A 524 -5.52 -0.24 -32.14
N LEU A 525 -4.65 -0.17 -31.13
CA LEU A 525 -4.02 1.09 -30.73
C LEU A 525 -3.16 1.68 -31.85
N SER A 526 -2.37 0.85 -32.56
CA SER A 526 -1.54 1.30 -33.68
C SER A 526 -2.38 2.00 -34.75
N ARG A 527 -3.55 1.44 -35.10
CA ARG A 527 -4.46 2.04 -36.09
C ARG A 527 -5.00 3.39 -35.62
N ALA A 528 -5.43 3.48 -34.36
CA ALA A 528 -5.91 4.72 -33.77
C ALA A 528 -4.79 5.79 -33.67
N TYR A 529 -3.59 5.37 -33.26
CA TYR A 529 -2.40 6.23 -33.14
C TYR A 529 -2.02 6.83 -34.50
N GLN A 530 -1.89 5.99 -35.53
CA GLN A 530 -1.55 6.43 -36.88
C GLN A 530 -2.58 7.43 -37.43
N TYR A 531 -3.87 7.18 -37.18
CA TYR A 531 -4.92 8.13 -37.58
C TYR A 531 -4.76 9.49 -36.90
N LEU A 532 -4.61 9.51 -35.57
CA LEU A 532 -4.46 10.75 -34.80
C LEU A 532 -3.18 11.49 -35.16
N PHE A 533 -2.07 10.77 -35.33
CA PHE A 533 -0.79 11.33 -35.78
C PHE A 533 -0.91 12.00 -37.15
N ALA A 534 -1.54 11.32 -38.12
CA ALA A 534 -1.80 11.89 -39.45
C ALA A 534 -2.79 13.07 -39.40
N ARG A 535 -3.72 13.10 -38.44
CA ARG A 535 -4.64 14.23 -38.23
C ARG A 535 -3.92 15.46 -37.65
N HIS A 536 -3.03 15.27 -36.67
CA HIS A 536 -2.20 16.34 -36.12
C HIS A 536 -1.24 16.89 -37.17
N SER A 537 -0.63 16.04 -37.99
CA SER A 537 0.29 16.44 -39.08
C SER A 537 -0.38 17.29 -40.16
N ARG A 538 -1.69 17.14 -40.37
CA ARG A 538 -2.49 17.95 -41.30
C ARG A 538 -3.03 19.24 -40.68
N SER A 539 -3.05 19.34 -39.35
CA SER A 539 -3.57 20.50 -38.65
C SER A 539 -2.61 21.68 -38.67
N ARG A 540 -3.12 22.91 -38.54
CA ARG A 540 -2.28 24.11 -38.51
C ARG A 540 -1.76 24.39 -37.10
N PRO A 541 -0.47 24.69 -36.93
CA PRO A 541 0.09 25.01 -35.61
C PRO A 541 -0.63 26.20 -34.94
N GLY A 542 -1.02 26.03 -33.68
CA GLY A 542 -1.66 27.09 -32.88
C GLY A 542 -3.17 27.26 -33.11
N TRP A 543 -3.77 26.55 -34.06
CA TRP A 543 -5.22 26.55 -34.26
C TRP A 543 -5.90 25.56 -33.31
N SER A 544 -7.05 25.92 -32.76
CA SER A 544 -7.83 25.05 -31.88
C SER A 544 -9.33 25.33 -31.99
N VAL A 545 -10.13 24.27 -32.07
CA VAL A 545 -11.60 24.35 -31.97
C VAL A 545 -12.05 24.62 -30.53
N LEU A 546 -11.18 24.33 -29.56
CA LEU A 546 -11.43 24.43 -28.11
C LEU A 546 -10.67 25.63 -27.49
N SER A 547 -10.42 26.70 -28.26
CA SER A 547 -9.74 27.91 -27.77
C SER A 547 -10.74 28.89 -27.14
N ASP A 548 -10.31 29.58 -26.08
CA ASP A 548 -11.04 30.72 -25.47
C ASP A 548 -10.80 32.04 -26.20
N GLU A 549 -9.77 32.10 -27.05
CA GLU A 549 -9.43 33.27 -27.85
C GLU A 549 -9.98 33.10 -29.27
N PHE A 550 -10.91 33.98 -29.64
CA PHE A 550 -11.54 33.99 -30.95
C PHE A 550 -10.86 34.98 -31.89
N THR A 551 -10.39 34.46 -33.02
CA THR A 551 -9.81 35.21 -34.13
C THR A 551 -10.59 34.91 -35.41
N GLU A 552 -10.25 35.57 -36.52
CA GLU A 552 -10.84 35.25 -37.83
C GLU A 552 -10.56 33.81 -38.27
N ASP A 553 -9.45 33.22 -37.79
CA ASP A 553 -9.04 31.84 -38.07
C ASP A 553 -9.72 30.80 -37.15
N SER A 554 -10.51 31.23 -36.16
CA SER A 554 -11.23 30.32 -35.27
C SER A 554 -12.32 29.54 -36.03
N PHE A 555 -12.47 28.25 -35.69
CA PHE A 555 -13.42 27.36 -36.37
C PHE A 555 -14.85 27.91 -36.47
N PRO A 556 -15.47 28.43 -35.38
CA PRO A 556 -16.82 29.01 -35.44
C PRO A 556 -16.94 30.19 -36.43
N ALA A 557 -15.92 31.05 -36.49
CA ALA A 557 -15.91 32.22 -37.37
C ALA A 557 -15.82 31.81 -38.84
N ARG A 558 -14.90 30.89 -39.18
CA ARG A 558 -14.76 30.35 -40.54
C ARG A 558 -15.99 29.55 -40.98
N TYR A 559 -16.60 28.80 -40.07
CA TYR A 559 -17.83 28.06 -40.37
C TYR A 559 -19.00 29.01 -40.68
N TYR A 560 -19.14 30.07 -39.88
CA TYR A 560 -20.14 31.12 -40.11
C TYR A 560 -19.98 31.76 -41.51
N ASP A 561 -18.75 32.06 -41.91
CA ASP A 561 -18.47 32.70 -43.20
C ASP A 561 -18.83 31.81 -44.40
N GLN A 562 -18.81 30.49 -44.21
CA GLN A 562 -19.20 29.50 -45.23
C GLN A 562 -20.69 29.12 -45.17
N SER A 563 -21.45 29.57 -44.17
CA SER A 563 -22.84 29.15 -43.94
C SER A 563 -23.85 30.27 -44.20
N PRO A 564 -24.55 30.26 -45.36
CA PRO A 564 -25.60 31.22 -45.65
C PRO A 564 -26.74 31.20 -44.61
N ARG A 565 -27.01 30.02 -44.05
CA ARG A 565 -28.03 29.83 -43.00
C ARG A 565 -27.69 30.61 -41.72
N LEU A 566 -26.44 30.56 -41.27
CA LEU A 566 -26.02 31.30 -40.08
C LEU A 566 -25.98 32.82 -40.35
N GLN A 567 -25.61 33.23 -41.56
CA GLN A 567 -25.66 34.64 -41.96
C GLN A 567 -27.09 35.19 -41.95
N GLN A 568 -28.06 34.42 -42.46
CA GLN A 568 -29.48 34.74 -42.35
C GLN A 568 -29.98 34.74 -40.91
N LEU A 569 -29.47 33.87 -40.05
CA LEU A 569 -29.80 33.88 -38.62
C LEU A 569 -29.33 35.17 -37.94
N LYS A 570 -28.09 35.61 -38.19
CA LYS A 570 -27.58 36.90 -37.68
C LYS A 570 -28.48 38.06 -38.12
N ALA A 571 -28.81 38.11 -39.42
CA ALA A 571 -29.66 39.16 -39.98
C ALA A 571 -31.06 39.19 -39.33
N ARG A 572 -31.66 38.00 -39.07
CA ARG A 572 -32.94 37.89 -38.36
C ARG A 572 -32.86 38.39 -36.92
N ILE A 573 -31.80 38.03 -36.19
CA ILE A 573 -31.60 38.49 -34.81
C ILE A 573 -31.49 40.03 -34.77
N GLU A 574 -30.72 40.61 -35.70
CA GLU A 574 -30.55 42.07 -35.82
C GLU A 574 -31.86 42.77 -36.23
N GLU A 575 -32.64 42.19 -37.14
CA GLU A 575 -33.93 42.73 -37.57
C GLU A 575 -34.98 42.69 -36.44
N ASP A 576 -35.08 41.56 -35.73
CA ASP A 576 -36.00 41.41 -34.59
C ASP A 576 -35.62 42.35 -33.44
N THR A 577 -34.32 42.62 -33.27
CA THR A 577 -33.83 43.64 -32.34
C THR A 577 -34.28 45.04 -32.75
N MET A 578 -34.11 45.42 -34.02
CA MET A 578 -34.59 46.72 -34.52
C MET A 578 -36.11 46.89 -34.37
N LYS A 579 -36.89 45.81 -34.54
CA LYS A 579 -38.35 45.80 -34.32
C LYS A 579 -38.75 45.93 -32.86
N ARG A 580 -37.89 45.49 -31.92
CA ARG A 580 -38.13 45.52 -30.47
C ARG A 580 -37.81 46.86 -29.82
N ILE A 581 -37.10 47.79 -30.48
CA ILE A 581 -36.81 49.14 -29.96
C ILE A 581 -38.06 50.03 -30.13
N PRO A 582 -38.86 50.32 -29.09
CA PRO A 582 -39.92 51.32 -29.18
C PRO A 582 -39.28 52.70 -28.97
N GLY A 583 -39.66 53.69 -29.76
CA GLY A 583 -39.12 55.05 -29.67
C GLY A 583 -39.07 55.60 -28.23
N ARG A 584 -37.88 55.66 -27.65
CA ARG A 584 -37.54 56.46 -26.47
C ARG A 584 -36.40 57.41 -26.81
N VAL A 585 -36.69 58.36 -27.69
CA VAL A 585 -35.96 59.63 -27.76
C VAL A 585 -36.55 60.51 -26.65
N GLY A 586 -35.85 60.63 -25.53
CA GLY A 586 -36.19 61.63 -24.51
C GLY A 586 -36.16 61.13 -23.07
N SER A 587 -34.97 61.00 -22.48
CA SER A 587 -34.72 61.25 -21.04
C SER A 587 -33.22 61.17 -20.72
N GLN A 588 -32.42 61.93 -21.46
CA GLN A 588 -31.04 62.17 -21.09
C GLN A 588 -30.97 63.49 -20.32
N ARG A 589 -31.24 63.43 -19.02
CA ARG A 589 -30.89 64.44 -17.99
C ARG A 589 -31.48 64.01 -16.65
N ARG A 590 -30.69 63.30 -15.84
CA ARG A 590 -30.53 63.46 -14.38
C ARG A 590 -29.77 62.27 -13.82
N GLY A 591 -28.57 62.56 -13.33
CA GLY A 591 -27.70 61.60 -12.65
C GLY A 591 -26.38 62.24 -12.26
N ASN A 592 -26.43 63.48 -11.76
CA ASN A 592 -25.31 64.06 -11.04
C ASN A 592 -25.46 63.73 -9.55
N SER A 593 -24.31 63.49 -8.93
CA SER A 593 -24.07 63.51 -7.48
C SER A 593 -24.30 62.18 -6.78
N LEU A 594 -23.25 61.37 -6.68
CA LEU A 594 -22.82 60.70 -5.44
C LEU A 594 -21.32 60.41 -5.55
N THR A 595 -20.49 61.35 -5.11
CA THR A 595 -19.12 61.11 -4.67
C THR A 595 -19.19 60.27 -3.38
N HIS A 596 -18.70 59.04 -3.41
CA HIS A 596 -18.39 58.30 -2.19
C HIS A 596 -16.89 58.35 -1.92
N THR A 597 -16.55 59.04 -0.84
CA THR A 597 -15.26 59.03 -0.16
C THR A 597 -14.94 57.64 0.37
N TYR A 598 -13.66 57.29 0.24
CA TYR A 598 -13.01 56.10 0.76
C TYR A 598 -13.04 56.12 2.29
N ASP A 599 -13.67 55.14 2.94
CA ASP A 599 -13.39 54.80 4.33
C ASP A 599 -13.95 53.42 4.72
N GLY A 600 -13.08 52.59 5.30
CA GLY A 600 -13.41 51.64 6.38
C GLY A 600 -14.30 50.43 6.07
N TYR A 601 -13.68 49.25 6.10
CA TYR A 601 -14.28 47.93 6.35
C TYR A 601 -15.59 47.95 7.15
N ARG A 602 -16.68 47.42 6.56
CA ARG A 602 -17.68 46.55 7.21
C ARG A 602 -18.67 45.99 6.19
N GLU A 603 -18.77 44.66 6.18
CA GLU A 603 -19.72 43.87 5.42
C GLU A 603 -21.17 44.24 5.77
N HIS A 604 -21.96 44.57 4.75
CA HIS A 604 -23.40 44.34 4.72
C HIS A 604 -23.81 44.05 3.27
N GLN A 605 -23.89 42.76 2.93
CA GLN A 605 -24.55 42.28 1.73
C GLN A 605 -26.04 42.64 1.80
N ARG A 606 -26.46 43.68 1.06
CA ARG A 606 -27.85 43.79 0.62
C ARG A 606 -27.97 43.01 -0.68
N GLN A 607 -28.63 41.87 -0.63
CA GLN A 607 -29.04 41.11 -1.81
C GLN A 607 -29.91 42.01 -2.70
N ILE A 608 -29.34 42.46 -3.82
CA ILE A 608 -30.09 42.99 -4.94
C ILE A 608 -30.30 41.81 -5.90
N PRO A 609 -31.55 41.49 -6.31
CA PRO A 609 -31.80 40.38 -7.22
C PRO A 609 -31.02 40.57 -8.54
N PRO A 610 -30.41 39.52 -9.12
CA PRO A 610 -29.57 39.62 -10.33
C PRO A 610 -30.26 40.26 -11.54
N GLN A 611 -31.59 40.20 -11.59
CA GLN A 611 -32.40 40.84 -12.63
C GLN A 611 -32.25 42.37 -12.66
N GLN A 612 -32.04 43.02 -11.51
CA GLN A 612 -31.94 44.48 -11.44
C GLN A 612 -30.56 45.01 -11.89
N LEU A 613 -29.51 44.19 -11.92
CA LEU A 613 -28.19 44.59 -12.45
C LEU A 613 -28.18 44.62 -13.98
N VAL A 614 -28.89 43.68 -14.62
CA VAL A 614 -29.07 43.65 -16.09
C VAL A 614 -29.88 44.86 -16.57
N ASP A 615 -30.89 45.27 -15.81
CA ASP A 615 -31.71 46.45 -16.13
C ASP A 615 -31.00 47.79 -15.86
N ASN A 616 -30.12 47.86 -14.86
CA ASN A 616 -29.45 49.10 -14.46
C ASN A 616 -28.13 49.37 -15.21
N ALA A 617 -27.50 48.35 -15.79
CA ALA A 617 -26.23 48.47 -16.50
C ALA A 617 -26.40 48.90 -17.97
N GLY A 618 -27.33 49.80 -18.29
CA GLY A 618 -27.42 50.50 -19.59
C GLY A 618 -26.99 49.68 -20.81
N ILE A 619 -27.50 48.43 -20.93
CA ILE A 619 -27.00 47.48 -21.91
C ILE A 619 -27.34 48.02 -23.30
N SER A 620 -26.33 48.07 -24.18
CA SER A 620 -26.49 48.33 -25.61
C SER A 620 -27.71 47.55 -26.12
N GLN A 621 -28.60 48.23 -26.85
CA GLN A 621 -29.89 47.72 -27.32
C GLN A 621 -29.77 46.54 -28.32
N SER A 622 -28.59 45.91 -28.45
CA SER A 622 -28.30 44.77 -29.32
C SER A 622 -28.00 43.50 -28.53
N PRO A 623 -28.68 42.36 -28.80
CA PRO A 623 -28.41 41.07 -28.16
C PRO A 623 -27.11 40.40 -28.68
N LEU A 624 -26.48 40.96 -29.71
CA LEU A 624 -25.18 40.54 -30.23
C LEU A 624 -24.12 41.64 -29.96
N PRO A 625 -22.85 41.26 -29.70
CA PRO A 625 -21.76 42.20 -29.43
C PRO A 625 -21.36 42.99 -30.68
N ASP A 626 -20.81 44.19 -30.46
CA ASP A 626 -20.29 45.05 -31.54
C ASP A 626 -19.08 44.43 -32.26
N SER A 627 -18.34 43.55 -31.58
CA SER A 627 -17.25 42.80 -32.20
C SER A 627 -17.81 41.78 -33.20
N LEU A 628 -17.50 41.98 -34.49
CA LEU A 628 -17.91 41.08 -35.57
C LEU A 628 -17.56 39.61 -35.31
N ILE A 629 -16.33 39.32 -34.87
CA ILE A 629 -15.85 37.94 -34.60
C ILE A 629 -16.71 37.27 -33.53
N HIS A 630 -16.92 37.94 -32.39
CA HIS A 630 -17.76 37.43 -31.31
C HIS A 630 -19.23 37.24 -31.74
N ALA A 631 -19.78 38.13 -32.58
CA ALA A 631 -21.12 37.96 -33.14
C ALA A 631 -21.21 36.71 -34.03
N LYS A 632 -20.20 36.45 -34.88
CA LYS A 632 -20.13 35.22 -35.70
C LYS A 632 -20.12 33.97 -34.82
N VAL A 633 -19.30 33.97 -33.76
CA VAL A 633 -19.18 32.86 -32.81
C VAL A 633 -20.51 32.59 -32.11
N ILE A 634 -21.20 33.61 -31.59
CA ILE A 634 -22.50 33.44 -30.93
C ILE A 634 -23.52 32.82 -31.87
N VAL A 635 -23.62 33.34 -33.09
CA VAL A 635 -24.59 32.86 -34.08
C VAL A 635 -24.29 31.40 -34.46
N PHE A 636 -23.02 31.03 -34.58
CA PHE A 636 -22.62 29.63 -34.73
C PHE A 636 -23.08 28.78 -33.54
N GLU A 637 -22.90 29.24 -32.30
CA GLU A 637 -23.23 28.45 -31.10
C GLU A 637 -24.73 28.28 -30.88
N LEU A 638 -25.55 29.27 -31.28
CA LEU A 638 -27.01 29.16 -31.26
C LEU A 638 -27.53 28.03 -32.16
N GLN A 639 -26.85 27.75 -33.27
CA GLN A 639 -27.20 26.69 -34.23
C GLN A 639 -25.98 25.84 -34.60
N CYS A 640 -25.22 25.41 -33.60
CA CYS A 640 -24.04 24.58 -33.80
C CYS A 640 -24.46 23.22 -34.38
N PRO A 641 -23.82 22.73 -35.46
CA PRO A 641 -24.11 21.42 -36.01
C PRO A 641 -24.02 20.32 -34.95
N ALA A 642 -24.97 19.37 -34.97
CA ALA A 642 -25.05 18.29 -34.00
C ALA A 642 -23.74 17.49 -33.91
N CYS A 643 -23.18 17.11 -35.06
CA CYS A 643 -21.92 16.38 -35.18
C CYS A 643 -20.73 17.12 -34.52
N ILE A 644 -20.60 18.45 -34.71
CA ILE A 644 -19.56 19.26 -34.06
C ILE A 644 -19.77 19.36 -32.56
N ARG A 645 -21.02 19.53 -32.10
CA ARG A 645 -21.34 19.56 -30.67
C ARG A 645 -20.95 18.25 -29.98
N ILE A 646 -21.26 17.11 -30.59
CA ILE A 646 -20.92 15.78 -30.08
C ILE A 646 -19.40 15.61 -30.08
N TRP A 647 -18.73 15.93 -31.19
CA TRP A 647 -17.27 15.86 -31.32
C TRP A 647 -16.55 16.71 -30.26
N ARG A 648 -17.00 17.94 -30.01
CA ARG A 648 -16.45 18.85 -28.97
C ARG A 648 -16.64 18.32 -27.56
N SER A 649 -17.67 17.50 -27.33
CA SER A 649 -17.97 16.91 -26.02
C SER A 649 -17.22 15.58 -25.81
N ALA A 650 -16.90 14.87 -26.89
CA ALA A 650 -16.29 13.54 -26.86
C ALA A 650 -14.83 13.53 -26.39
N ALA A 651 -13.97 14.42 -26.92
CA ALA A 651 -12.56 14.47 -26.50
C ALA A 651 -12.39 14.87 -25.02
N PRO A 652 -13.07 15.92 -24.51
CA PRO A 652 -13.12 16.19 -23.07
C PRO A 652 -13.75 15.07 -22.26
N CYS A 653 -14.73 14.34 -22.80
CA CYS A 653 -15.31 13.19 -22.11
C CYS A 653 -14.21 12.20 -21.73
N ILE A 654 -13.43 11.73 -22.71
CA ILE A 654 -12.33 10.77 -22.52
C ILE A 654 -11.26 11.29 -21.56
N LEU A 655 -10.86 12.56 -21.73
CA LEU A 655 -9.79 13.17 -20.97
C LEU A 655 -10.20 13.52 -19.52
N ASN A 656 -11.48 13.81 -19.22
CA ASN A 656 -11.89 14.39 -17.91
C ASN A 656 -11.93 13.36 -16.80
N GLY A 657 -12.38 12.14 -17.08
CA GLY A 657 -12.31 11.07 -16.07
C GLY A 657 -10.90 10.57 -15.81
N CYS A 658 -9.91 11.02 -16.58
CA CYS A 658 -8.51 10.85 -16.26
C CYS A 658 -8.10 11.87 -15.17
N TYR A 659 -8.36 13.17 -15.35
CA TYR A 659 -7.96 14.20 -14.37
C TYR A 659 -8.66 14.11 -12.99
N LEU A 660 -9.86 13.51 -12.90
CA LEU A 660 -10.55 13.25 -11.62
C LEU A 660 -9.81 12.27 -10.69
N LEU A 661 -8.79 11.56 -11.19
CA LEU A 661 -7.92 10.70 -10.39
C LEU A 661 -6.81 11.48 -9.66
N SER A 662 -6.63 12.77 -9.94
CA SER A 662 -5.46 13.56 -9.50
C SER A 662 -5.78 14.79 -8.63
N ILE A 663 -7.05 15.18 -8.44
CA ILE A 663 -7.41 16.43 -7.74
C ILE A 663 -8.61 16.21 -6.80
N PRO A 664 -8.55 16.61 -5.51
CA PRO A 664 -9.71 16.58 -4.61
C PRO A 664 -10.82 17.50 -5.13
N TYR A 665 -12.07 17.03 -5.01
CA TYR A 665 -13.29 17.76 -5.34
C TYR A 665 -13.29 19.19 -4.78
N CYS A 666 -13.14 20.18 -5.65
CA CYS A 666 -13.60 21.54 -5.38
C CYS A 666 -14.92 21.74 -6.12
N PHE A 667 -16.03 21.58 -5.41
CA PHE A 667 -17.29 22.18 -5.83
C PHE A 667 -17.07 23.70 -5.81
N LEU A 668 -17.20 24.34 -6.97
CA LEU A 668 -17.29 25.80 -7.02
C LEU A 668 -18.75 26.17 -7.19
N ASP A 669 -19.24 26.85 -6.17
CA ASP A 669 -20.48 27.60 -6.21
C ASP A 669 -20.45 28.59 -7.39
N ALA A 670 -21.59 28.76 -8.04
CA ALA A 670 -21.77 29.70 -9.13
C ALA A 670 -21.56 31.14 -8.61
N GLU A 671 -20.42 31.75 -8.94
CA GLU A 671 -20.19 33.16 -8.64
C GLU A 671 -21.07 34.11 -9.48
N GLU A 672 -21.40 35.27 -8.89
CA GLU A 672 -22.19 36.35 -9.48
C GLU A 672 -21.49 36.94 -10.72
N GLY A 673 -22.13 36.86 -11.90
CA GLY A 673 -21.70 37.59 -13.11
C GLY A 673 -21.57 36.81 -14.41
N HIS A 674 -21.80 35.50 -14.42
CA HIS A 674 -21.73 34.64 -15.60
C HIS A 674 -23.11 34.11 -16.03
N TYR A 675 -23.49 34.28 -17.29
CA TYR A 675 -24.76 33.77 -17.83
C TYR A 675 -24.52 32.77 -18.96
N LEU A 676 -25.13 31.58 -18.86
CA LEU A 676 -25.16 30.61 -19.95
C LEU A 676 -25.89 31.22 -21.16
N LEU A 677 -25.35 31.06 -22.36
CA LEU A 677 -25.95 31.59 -23.59
C LEU A 677 -27.43 31.16 -23.78
N ALA A 678 -27.75 29.92 -23.39
CA ALA A 678 -29.11 29.36 -23.44
C ALA A 678 -30.09 30.05 -22.46
N ASN A 679 -29.59 30.68 -21.40
CA ASN A 679 -30.39 31.33 -20.37
C ASN A 679 -30.59 32.84 -20.64
N ILE A 680 -30.08 33.37 -21.76
CA ILE A 680 -30.26 34.77 -22.15
C ILE A 680 -31.62 34.92 -22.83
N PRO A 681 -32.61 35.64 -22.24
CA PRO A 681 -33.98 35.70 -22.75
C PRO A 681 -34.09 36.23 -24.18
N ALA A 682 -33.20 37.14 -24.57
CA ALA A 682 -33.19 37.74 -25.91
C ALA A 682 -32.74 36.76 -27.01
N LEU A 683 -31.90 35.78 -26.67
CA LEU A 683 -31.31 34.82 -27.62
C LEU A 683 -31.97 33.44 -27.57
N GLN A 684 -32.69 33.12 -26.49
CA GLN A 684 -33.39 31.86 -26.27
C GLN A 684 -34.28 31.41 -27.45
N PRO A 685 -35.04 32.28 -28.15
CA PRO A 685 -35.89 31.86 -29.28
C PRO A 685 -35.13 31.32 -30.50
N TYR A 686 -33.83 31.63 -30.60
CA TYR A 686 -33.00 31.27 -31.75
C TYR A 686 -32.16 30.00 -31.51
N PHE A 687 -32.20 29.46 -30.29
CA PHE A 687 -31.45 28.28 -29.89
C PHE A 687 -32.06 27.01 -30.49
N ALA A 688 -31.28 26.26 -31.27
CA ALA A 688 -31.76 25.01 -31.87
C ALA A 688 -31.61 23.83 -30.90
N THR A 689 -32.74 23.26 -30.45
CA THR A 689 -32.82 22.01 -29.66
C THR A 689 -32.57 20.78 -30.53
N GLN A 690 -31.37 20.65 -31.09
CA GLN A 690 -31.09 19.61 -32.10
C GLN A 690 -30.45 18.31 -31.60
N CYS A 691 -30.09 18.17 -30.32
CA CYS A 691 -29.67 16.88 -29.76
C CYS A 691 -30.36 16.67 -28.40
N GLN A 692 -31.35 15.79 -28.36
CA GLN A 692 -31.85 15.24 -27.11
C GLN A 692 -30.97 14.04 -26.73
N GLY A 693 -30.49 13.99 -25.49
CA GLY A 693 -29.83 12.80 -24.93
C GLY A 693 -28.30 12.79 -24.82
N VAL A 694 -27.57 13.78 -25.35
CA VAL A 694 -26.12 13.92 -25.13
C VAL A 694 -25.84 15.18 -24.29
N PRO A 695 -25.23 15.07 -23.09
CA PRO A 695 -24.94 16.24 -22.25
C PRO A 695 -23.92 17.16 -22.92
N LEU A 696 -24.23 18.47 -23.00
CA LEU A 696 -23.25 19.48 -23.41
C LEU A 696 -22.21 19.66 -22.31
N ARG A 697 -21.00 19.14 -22.54
CA ARG A 697 -19.86 19.29 -21.63
C ARG A 697 -19.06 20.58 -21.88
N VAL A 698 -19.22 21.20 -23.04
CA VAL A 698 -18.63 22.52 -23.37
C VAL A 698 -19.77 23.53 -23.44
N GLN A 699 -19.70 24.55 -22.57
CA GLN A 699 -20.72 25.60 -22.48
C GLN A 699 -20.09 26.97 -22.71
N ILE A 700 -20.87 27.93 -23.21
CA ILE A 700 -20.37 29.29 -23.45
C ILE A 700 -21.12 30.26 -22.56
N HIS A 701 -20.32 31.04 -21.83
CA HIS A 701 -20.78 31.99 -20.83
C HIS A 701 -20.49 33.41 -21.28
N LEU A 702 -21.43 34.29 -20.98
CA LEU A 702 -21.26 35.72 -21.04
C LEU A 702 -20.75 36.18 -19.67
N ALA A 703 -19.54 36.73 -19.60
CA ALA A 703 -18.96 37.30 -18.39
C ALA A 703 -18.95 38.83 -18.47
N TYR A 704 -19.38 39.49 -17.39
CA TYR A 704 -19.25 40.94 -17.24
C TYR A 704 -17.99 41.27 -16.45
N TYR A 705 -17.03 41.96 -17.08
CA TYR A 705 -15.82 42.43 -16.41
C TYR A 705 -15.83 43.94 -16.27
N TYR A 706 -15.58 44.46 -15.07
CA TYR A 706 -15.34 45.89 -14.83
C TYR A 706 -13.84 46.14 -14.77
N PRO A 707 -13.21 46.76 -15.81
CA PRO A 707 -11.82 47.13 -15.74
C PRO A 707 -11.62 48.24 -14.71
N GLU A 708 -10.62 48.10 -13.82
CA GLU A 708 -10.33 49.05 -12.75
C GLU A 708 -10.12 50.51 -13.22
N ASN A 709 -9.88 50.74 -14.53
CA ASN A 709 -9.58 52.06 -15.08
C ASN A 709 -10.46 52.54 -16.25
N SER A 710 -11.52 51.81 -16.60
CA SER A 710 -12.51 52.29 -17.59
C SER A 710 -13.89 51.90 -17.11
N GLY A 711 -14.66 52.89 -16.61
CA GLY A 711 -15.97 52.71 -15.97
C GLY A 711 -17.10 52.22 -16.90
N SER A 712 -16.83 51.25 -17.77
CA SER A 712 -17.80 50.57 -18.62
C SER A 712 -17.55 49.07 -18.54
N PRO A 713 -18.58 48.24 -18.26
CA PRO A 713 -18.42 46.80 -18.25
C PRO A 713 -18.04 46.31 -19.64
N THR A 714 -16.90 45.62 -19.74
CA THR A 714 -16.49 44.89 -20.95
C THR A 714 -17.06 43.48 -20.91
N LEU A 715 -17.81 43.14 -21.96
CA LEU A 715 -18.31 41.79 -22.19
C LEU A 715 -17.16 40.88 -22.64
N ARG A 716 -16.87 39.84 -21.86
CA ARG A 716 -15.88 38.81 -22.23
C ARG A 716 -16.58 37.46 -22.36
N TYR A 717 -16.30 36.76 -23.46
CA TYR A 717 -16.85 35.44 -23.73
C TYR A 717 -15.90 34.41 -23.13
N VAL A 718 -16.45 33.48 -22.35
CA VAL A 718 -15.68 32.40 -21.73
C VAL A 718 -16.26 31.08 -22.21
N VAL A 719 -15.43 30.27 -22.86
CA VAL A 719 -15.76 28.86 -23.09
C VAL A 719 -15.50 28.14 -21.78
N GLN A 720 -16.55 27.67 -21.13
CA GLN A 720 -16.43 26.80 -19.97
C GLN A 720 -16.14 25.39 -20.46
N HIS A 721 -14.89 24.99 -20.27
CA HIS A 721 -14.48 23.60 -20.35
C HIS A 721 -14.70 22.92 -18.99
N PRO A 722 -14.93 21.60 -18.96
CA PRO A 722 -15.02 20.86 -17.70
C PRO A 722 -13.72 20.92 -16.87
N TYR A 723 -12.61 21.38 -17.47
CA TYR A 723 -11.30 21.58 -16.85
C TYR A 723 -11.09 22.94 -16.19
N ARG A 724 -12.06 23.85 -16.25
CA ARG A 724 -11.89 25.23 -15.78
C ARG A 724 -12.84 25.54 -14.62
N PRO A 725 -12.32 25.63 -13.38
CA PRO A 725 -13.07 26.17 -12.26
C PRO A 725 -13.36 27.68 -12.47
N ILE A 726 -14.58 28.14 -12.20
CA ILE A 726 -14.96 29.57 -12.27
C ILE A 726 -14.38 30.25 -11.03
N GLY A 727 -13.34 31.08 -11.17
CA GLY A 727 -12.80 31.88 -10.05
C GLY A 727 -11.31 32.27 -10.10
N PHE A 728 -10.47 31.69 -10.96
CA PHE A 728 -9.02 32.00 -10.96
C PHE A 728 -8.52 32.31 -12.38
N HIS A 729 -8.60 33.58 -12.77
CA HIS A 729 -8.36 34.00 -14.16
C HIS A 729 -6.88 34.21 -14.55
N GLU A 730 -5.94 34.25 -13.62
CA GLU A 730 -4.52 34.54 -13.96
C GLU A 730 -3.56 33.36 -13.86
N GLU A 731 -3.72 32.39 -12.94
CA GLU A 731 -2.77 31.27 -12.81
C GLU A 731 -3.16 30.00 -13.59
N PHE A 732 -4.45 29.71 -13.75
CA PHE A 732 -4.94 28.48 -14.41
C PHE A 732 -5.15 28.62 -15.94
N SER A 733 -5.22 29.83 -16.47
CA SER A 733 -5.32 30.06 -17.93
C SER A 733 -4.05 29.65 -18.67
N ILE A 734 -2.90 29.74 -17.99
CA ILE A 734 -1.61 29.20 -18.43
C ILE A 734 -1.67 27.65 -18.46
N GLN A 735 -2.46 27.02 -17.60
CA GLN A 735 -2.54 25.57 -17.47
C GLN A 735 -3.40 24.86 -18.55
N ILE A 736 -4.37 25.52 -19.18
CA ILE A 736 -5.13 24.91 -20.31
C ILE A 736 -4.34 24.96 -21.63
N ARG A 737 -3.56 26.02 -21.89
CA ARG A 737 -2.50 25.96 -22.93
C ARG A 737 -1.46 24.89 -22.59
N GLN A 738 -1.24 24.64 -21.30
CA GLN A 738 -0.51 23.47 -20.84
C GLN A 738 -1.35 22.19 -20.84
N ALA A 739 -2.67 22.10 -21.08
CA ALA A 739 -3.37 20.80 -21.08
C ALA A 739 -2.95 19.92 -22.28
N GLY A 740 -2.66 20.57 -23.41
CA GLY A 740 -1.93 19.95 -24.52
C GLY A 740 -0.48 19.57 -24.17
N ARG A 741 0.13 20.23 -23.17
CA ARG A 741 1.42 19.84 -22.54
C ARG A 741 1.25 18.89 -21.33
N SER A 742 0.07 18.79 -20.71
CA SER A 742 -0.25 18.14 -19.43
C SER A 742 -0.79 16.73 -19.65
N CYS A 743 -1.09 16.39 -20.91
CA CYS A 743 -0.99 15.00 -21.36
C CYS A 743 0.38 14.39 -21.02
N ARG A 744 1.45 15.19 -20.81
CA ARG A 744 2.74 14.71 -20.27
C ARG A 744 2.68 14.32 -18.79
N HIS A 745 1.78 14.90 -18.00
CA HIS A 745 1.62 14.67 -16.54
C HIS A 745 0.42 13.76 -16.18
N TRP A 746 -0.38 13.30 -17.15
CA TRP A 746 -1.34 12.22 -16.91
C TRP A 746 -0.61 10.95 -16.50
N GLU A 747 -0.79 10.49 -15.27
CA GLU A 747 -0.19 9.23 -14.80
C GLU A 747 -1.33 8.23 -14.63
N LEU A 748 -1.16 7.01 -15.19
CA LEU A 748 -1.98 5.87 -14.77
C LEU A 748 -1.53 5.50 -13.35
N SER A 749 -1.90 6.34 -12.38
CA SER A 749 -1.71 6.01 -10.98
C SER A 749 -2.64 4.84 -10.70
N SER A 750 -2.05 3.69 -10.40
CA SER A 750 -2.80 2.67 -9.70
C SER A 750 -3.17 3.30 -8.36
N ASN A 751 -4.40 3.80 -8.20
CA ASN A 751 -5.00 4.08 -6.90
C ASN A 751 -5.29 2.74 -6.18
N LEU A 752 -4.33 1.83 -6.21
CA LEU A 752 -4.16 0.80 -5.20
C LEU A 752 -3.89 1.61 -3.93
N GLY A 753 -4.96 1.78 -3.14
CA GLY A 753 -4.95 2.57 -1.93
C GLY A 753 -4.06 1.89 -0.91
N TYR A 754 -2.75 2.07 -1.07
CA TYR A 754 -1.72 1.59 -0.18
C TYR A 754 -1.85 2.37 1.14
N ARG A 755 -2.77 1.93 2.01
CA ARG A 755 -3.12 2.59 3.28
C ARG A 755 -2.23 2.17 4.45
N ASN A 756 -1.31 1.24 4.25
CA ASN A 756 -0.27 0.87 5.20
C ASN A 756 1.07 1.36 4.65
N ARG A 757 2.03 1.66 5.53
CA ARG A 757 3.41 2.00 5.15
C ARG A 757 4.13 0.74 4.66
N HIS A 758 4.51 0.70 3.39
CA HIS A 758 5.27 -0.35 2.73
C HIS A 758 6.68 0.14 2.38
N GLN A 759 7.62 -0.82 2.22
CA GLN A 759 9.03 -0.55 1.90
C GLN A 759 9.23 0.25 0.59
N TYR A 760 8.22 0.26 -0.29
CA TYR A 760 8.25 0.92 -1.60
C TYR A 760 7.31 2.15 -1.70
N ASP A 761 6.65 2.57 -0.63
CA ASP A 761 5.63 3.64 -0.70
C ASP A 761 6.18 5.00 -1.12
N GLY A 762 7.45 5.27 -0.81
CA GLY A 762 8.17 6.47 -1.25
C GLY A 762 8.62 6.42 -2.72
N LEU A 763 8.42 5.30 -3.41
CA LEU A 763 8.99 5.02 -4.75
C LEU A 763 7.96 5.06 -5.88
N LYS A 764 6.75 5.59 -5.61
CA LYS A 764 5.67 5.68 -6.60
C LYS A 764 6.08 6.51 -7.82
N GLU A 765 6.85 7.56 -7.62
CA GLU A 765 7.33 8.43 -8.70
C GLU A 765 8.13 7.66 -9.76
N TYR A 766 9.03 6.77 -9.34
CA TYR A 766 9.82 5.95 -10.28
C TYR A 766 8.99 4.90 -11.02
N ARG A 767 7.82 4.53 -10.49
CA ARG A 767 6.88 3.64 -11.18
C ARG A 767 6.01 4.44 -12.15
N ASP A 768 5.57 5.63 -11.78
CA ASP A 768 4.52 6.35 -12.52
C ASP A 768 5.10 7.17 -13.69
N SER A 769 6.41 7.51 -13.64
CA SER A 769 7.12 8.23 -14.71
C SER A 769 8.28 7.44 -15.33
N THR A 770 8.70 7.90 -16.51
CA THR A 770 9.95 7.48 -17.20
C THR A 770 10.90 8.65 -17.46
N SER A 771 10.58 9.85 -16.94
CA SER A 771 11.30 11.08 -17.24
C SER A 771 12.58 11.25 -16.43
N HIS A 772 12.74 10.53 -15.32
CA HIS A 772 13.91 10.60 -14.46
C HIS A 772 15.11 9.91 -15.12
N THR A 773 16.27 10.50 -14.92
CA THR A 773 17.56 9.96 -15.39
C THR A 773 18.24 9.14 -14.30
N SER A 774 19.25 8.35 -14.67
CA SER A 774 20.08 7.65 -13.69
C SER A 774 20.76 8.59 -12.70
N ASN A 775 21.12 9.81 -13.12
CA ASN A 775 21.71 10.80 -12.22
C ASN A 775 20.69 11.30 -11.19
N ASP A 776 19.43 11.46 -11.59
CA ASP A 776 18.36 11.86 -10.67
C ASP A 776 18.14 10.79 -9.60
N VAL A 777 18.13 9.50 -9.99
CA VAL A 777 18.05 8.36 -9.06
C VAL A 777 19.19 8.37 -8.04
N LEU A 778 20.43 8.59 -8.51
CA LEU A 778 21.60 8.64 -7.64
C LEU A 778 21.58 9.86 -6.70
N ALA A 779 21.01 10.98 -7.13
CA ALA A 779 20.86 12.17 -6.28
C ALA A 779 19.85 11.95 -5.14
N THR A 780 18.83 11.13 -5.36
CA THR A 780 17.77 10.79 -4.40
C THR A 780 18.10 9.59 -3.51
N LEU A 781 19.35 9.09 -3.49
CA LEU A 781 19.73 7.96 -2.63
C LEU A 781 19.51 8.24 -1.14
N ALA A 782 19.53 9.51 -0.73
CA ALA A 782 19.19 9.93 0.62
C ALA A 782 17.72 9.62 0.99
N ASP A 783 16.85 9.53 -0.01
CA ASP A 783 15.42 9.24 0.13
C ASP A 783 15.13 7.73 0.06
N CYS A 784 16.18 6.88 -0.01
CA CYS A 784 16.03 5.43 -0.01
C CYS A 784 15.30 4.97 1.26
N PRO A 785 14.18 4.23 1.13
CA PRO A 785 13.47 3.68 2.27
C PRO A 785 14.40 2.79 3.12
N PRO A 786 14.35 2.89 4.46
CA PRO A 786 15.27 2.16 5.35
C PRO A 786 15.09 0.64 5.27
N ASP A 787 13.95 0.19 4.78
CA ASP A 787 13.59 -1.21 4.64
C ASP A 787 14.11 -1.85 3.34
N LEU A 788 14.67 -1.05 2.43
CA LEU A 788 15.19 -1.48 1.13
C LEU A 788 16.72 -1.39 1.11
N SER A 789 17.38 -2.36 0.46
CA SER A 789 18.83 -2.22 0.22
C SER A 789 19.09 -1.13 -0.81
N VAL A 790 20.22 -0.43 -0.70
CA VAL A 790 20.61 0.63 -1.66
C VAL A 790 20.69 0.07 -3.08
N ASP A 791 21.23 -1.14 -3.25
CA ASP A 791 21.30 -1.80 -4.55
C ASP A 791 19.90 -2.11 -5.11
N GLU A 792 18.97 -2.56 -4.26
CA GLU A 792 17.58 -2.82 -4.67
C GLU A 792 16.84 -1.51 -4.99
N PHE A 793 17.09 -0.42 -4.25
CA PHE A 793 16.56 0.92 -4.56
C PHE A 793 17.04 1.40 -5.92
N ILE A 794 18.36 1.31 -6.17
CA ILE A 794 18.97 1.73 -7.43
C ILE A 794 18.37 0.94 -8.59
N VAL A 795 18.30 -0.39 -8.49
CA VAL A 795 17.74 -1.23 -9.56
C VAL A 795 16.24 -0.95 -9.76
N PHE A 796 15.48 -0.76 -8.68
CA PHE A 796 14.05 -0.41 -8.74
C PHE A 796 13.85 0.94 -9.44
N ALA A 797 14.54 1.99 -9.01
CA ALA A 797 14.39 3.32 -9.56
C ALA A 797 14.93 3.41 -11.01
N HIS A 798 16.03 2.72 -11.32
CA HIS A 798 16.58 2.66 -12.68
C HIS A 798 15.71 1.91 -13.67
N LEU A 799 14.87 0.96 -13.23
CA LEU A 799 14.11 0.09 -14.15
C LEU A 799 13.28 0.90 -15.17
N ARG A 800 12.77 2.07 -14.76
CA ARG A 800 12.00 2.99 -15.61
C ARG A 800 12.74 4.26 -16.01
N SER A 801 14.03 4.40 -15.72
CA SER A 801 14.82 5.57 -16.13
C SER A 801 15.01 5.59 -17.63
N GLY A 802 14.23 6.41 -18.32
CA GLY A 802 14.21 6.52 -19.77
C GLY A 802 13.42 5.40 -20.45
N GLY A 803 12.48 5.79 -21.33
CA GLY A 803 11.55 4.87 -21.96
C GLY A 803 12.18 3.77 -22.83
N SER A 804 13.23 4.09 -23.59
CA SER A 804 13.93 3.11 -24.45
C SER A 804 14.89 2.19 -23.70
N LEU A 805 15.18 2.47 -22.42
CA LEU A 805 16.12 1.68 -21.61
C LEU A 805 15.43 0.62 -20.75
N GLN A 806 14.10 0.54 -20.80
CA GLN A 806 13.31 -0.35 -19.94
C GLN A 806 13.68 -1.83 -20.12
N TRP A 807 13.83 -2.33 -21.35
CA TRP A 807 14.21 -3.73 -21.60
C TRP A 807 15.64 -4.08 -21.15
N PRO A 808 16.67 -3.28 -21.49
CA PRO A 808 18.00 -3.45 -20.92
C PRO A 808 18.00 -3.46 -19.38
N ASN A 809 17.26 -2.54 -18.74
CA ASN A 809 17.20 -2.45 -17.29
C ASN A 809 16.43 -3.64 -16.66
N ILE A 810 15.37 -4.14 -17.30
CA ILE A 810 14.69 -5.37 -16.91
C ILE A 810 15.68 -6.54 -16.97
N LEU A 811 16.41 -6.71 -18.08
CA LEU A 811 17.38 -7.78 -18.24
C LEU A 811 18.49 -7.71 -17.18
N GLN A 812 19.01 -6.50 -16.92
CA GLN A 812 19.99 -6.27 -15.87
C GLN A 812 19.44 -6.63 -14.48
N GLY A 813 18.21 -6.20 -14.15
CA GLY A 813 17.56 -6.53 -12.88
C GLY A 813 17.37 -8.04 -12.69
N LEU A 814 17.00 -8.76 -13.76
CA LEU A 814 16.87 -10.22 -13.75
C LEU A 814 18.22 -10.91 -13.50
N ARG A 815 19.27 -10.47 -14.20
CA ARG A 815 20.61 -11.04 -14.11
C ARG A 815 21.29 -10.77 -12.76
N CYS A 816 21.19 -9.55 -12.25
CA CYS A 816 21.80 -9.17 -10.97
C CYS A 816 21.08 -9.79 -9.77
N ARG A 817 19.81 -10.21 -9.92
CA ARG A 817 18.96 -10.79 -8.86
C ARG A 817 18.78 -9.87 -7.64
N THR A 818 19.07 -8.58 -7.81
CA THR A 818 18.95 -7.56 -6.77
C THR A 818 17.49 -7.14 -6.57
N LEU A 819 16.70 -7.11 -7.65
CA LEU A 819 15.28 -6.78 -7.57
C LEU A 819 14.48 -8.00 -7.12
N ASN A 820 13.79 -7.89 -5.99
CA ASN A 820 13.01 -9.00 -5.45
C ASN A 820 11.68 -9.19 -6.19
N LEU A 821 11.70 -9.93 -7.30
CA LEU A 821 10.52 -10.26 -8.12
C LEU A 821 9.48 -11.17 -7.42
N ARG A 822 9.72 -11.59 -6.18
CA ARG A 822 8.72 -12.29 -5.36
C ARG A 822 7.77 -11.31 -4.67
N ARG A 823 8.05 -10.01 -4.71
CA ARG A 823 7.22 -8.92 -4.19
C ARG A 823 6.29 -8.36 -5.26
N HIS A 824 5.09 -7.96 -4.86
CA HIS A 824 4.07 -7.43 -5.79
C HIS A 824 4.51 -6.09 -6.39
N GLU A 825 5.19 -5.27 -5.61
CA GLU A 825 5.67 -3.93 -5.98
C GLU A 825 6.69 -4.01 -7.12
N ALA A 826 7.66 -4.91 -7.00
CA ALA A 826 8.61 -5.21 -8.06
C ALA A 826 7.91 -5.79 -9.31
N HIS A 827 6.91 -6.68 -9.12
CA HIS A 827 6.10 -7.17 -10.25
C HIS A 827 5.35 -6.04 -10.95
N PHE A 828 4.71 -5.13 -10.21
CA PHE A 828 3.98 -4.00 -10.79
C PHE A 828 4.90 -3.06 -11.55
N LEU A 829 6.09 -2.78 -11.03
CA LEU A 829 7.09 -1.97 -11.71
C LEU A 829 7.50 -2.61 -13.04
N VAL A 830 7.85 -3.90 -13.04
CA VAL A 830 8.16 -4.66 -14.25
C VAL A 830 6.96 -4.71 -15.19
N ALA A 831 5.74 -4.84 -14.66
CA ALA A 831 4.54 -4.89 -15.46
C ALA A 831 4.24 -3.56 -16.16
N HIS A 832 4.33 -2.45 -15.45
CA HIS A 832 4.25 -1.12 -16.05
C HIS A 832 5.31 -0.94 -17.13
N ALA A 833 6.55 -1.32 -16.86
CA ALA A 833 7.64 -1.16 -17.82
C ALA A 833 7.49 -2.02 -19.08
N ALA A 834 7.02 -3.27 -18.93
CA ALA A 834 6.84 -4.19 -20.04
C ALA A 834 5.57 -3.93 -20.87
N LEU A 835 4.51 -3.40 -20.25
CA LEU A 835 3.19 -3.22 -20.87
C LEU A 835 2.92 -1.81 -21.40
N GLN A 836 3.59 -0.78 -20.87
CA GLN A 836 3.42 0.58 -21.39
C GLN A 836 3.94 0.68 -22.81
N VAL A 837 3.08 1.13 -23.73
CA VAL A 837 3.34 1.04 -25.18
C VAL A 837 4.45 1.97 -25.66
N GLY A 838 4.51 3.19 -25.12
CA GLY A 838 5.44 4.22 -25.59
C GLY A 838 5.10 4.77 -26.98
N PRO A 839 5.98 5.59 -27.57
CA PRO A 839 5.79 6.20 -28.87
C PRO A 839 5.91 5.18 -30.02
N LEU A 840 5.04 5.33 -31.01
CA LEU A 840 5.09 4.56 -32.26
C LEU A 840 5.96 5.30 -33.27
N ASP A 841 6.93 4.61 -33.86
CA ASP A 841 7.63 5.11 -35.03
C ASP A 841 6.70 5.03 -36.25
N PRO A 842 6.30 6.17 -36.84
CA PRO A 842 5.36 6.20 -37.96
C PRO A 842 5.94 5.60 -39.25
N ASP A 843 7.27 5.58 -39.41
CA ASP A 843 7.92 5.10 -40.63
C ASP A 843 8.05 3.56 -40.61
N THR A 844 8.43 3.00 -39.47
CA THR A 844 8.60 1.54 -39.31
C THR A 844 7.36 0.84 -38.81
N GLY A 845 6.40 1.56 -38.22
CA GLY A 845 5.23 1.00 -37.56
C GLY A 845 5.56 0.22 -36.29
N THR A 846 6.75 0.45 -35.70
CA THR A 846 7.22 -0.27 -34.51
C THR A 846 7.12 0.62 -33.26
N TRP A 847 6.85 0.00 -32.11
CA TRP A 847 6.85 0.71 -30.83
C TRP A 847 8.28 0.91 -30.35
N ILE A 848 8.73 2.16 -30.24
CA ILE A 848 10.13 2.53 -30.01
C ILE A 848 10.67 1.89 -28.72
N TRP A 849 9.86 1.88 -27.65
CA TRP A 849 10.26 1.33 -26.35
C TRP A 849 10.36 -0.20 -26.33
N HIS A 850 9.91 -0.89 -27.39
CA HIS A 850 9.92 -2.34 -27.48
C HIS A 850 10.80 -2.87 -28.61
N GLN A 851 11.63 -2.01 -29.23
CA GLN A 851 12.50 -2.40 -30.35
C GLN A 851 13.50 -3.50 -30.01
N GLU A 852 14.01 -3.55 -28.77
CA GLU A 852 14.93 -4.61 -28.31
C GLU A 852 14.34 -6.02 -28.43
N LEU A 853 13.01 -6.15 -28.34
CA LEU A 853 12.33 -7.43 -28.51
C LEU A 853 12.28 -7.93 -29.97
N LEU A 854 12.66 -7.08 -30.93
CA LEU A 854 12.83 -7.48 -32.32
C LEU A 854 14.22 -8.11 -32.55
N ASP A 855 15.19 -7.85 -31.67
CA ASP A 855 16.51 -8.47 -31.74
C ASP A 855 16.47 -9.89 -31.17
N SER A 856 16.86 -10.84 -32.02
CA SER A 856 16.94 -12.25 -31.65
C SER A 856 18.03 -12.52 -30.61
N SER A 857 19.13 -11.77 -30.62
CA SER A 857 20.24 -11.98 -29.68
C SER A 857 19.85 -11.55 -28.25
N PHE A 858 19.19 -10.39 -28.13
CA PHE A 858 18.59 -9.91 -26.89
C PHE A 858 17.54 -10.89 -26.36
N CYS A 859 16.60 -11.32 -27.20
CA CYS A 859 15.53 -12.24 -26.79
C CYS A 859 16.06 -13.58 -26.26
N ASN A 860 17.08 -14.16 -26.92
CA ASN A 860 17.70 -15.39 -26.43
C ASN A 860 18.32 -15.19 -25.05
N THR A 861 19.04 -14.08 -24.86
CA THR A 861 19.64 -13.74 -23.56
C THR A 861 18.57 -13.56 -22.48
N LEU A 862 17.47 -12.88 -22.79
CA LEU A 862 16.35 -12.71 -21.87
C LEU A 862 15.69 -14.05 -21.52
N LEU A 863 15.48 -14.93 -22.49
CA LEU A 863 14.92 -16.27 -22.27
C LEU A 863 15.83 -17.14 -21.39
N ASP A 864 17.15 -17.03 -21.54
CA ASP A 864 18.11 -17.76 -20.72
C ASP A 864 18.03 -17.32 -19.24
N GLU A 865 17.93 -16.01 -18.98
CA GLU A 865 17.74 -15.48 -17.62
C GLU A 865 16.38 -15.89 -17.03
N LEU A 866 15.30 -15.83 -17.81
CA LEU A 866 13.97 -16.28 -17.37
C LEU A 866 13.93 -17.78 -17.07
N GLN A 867 14.64 -18.59 -17.86
CA GLN A 867 14.78 -20.02 -17.63
C GLN A 867 15.58 -20.30 -16.36
N SER A 868 16.65 -19.54 -16.10
CA SER A 868 17.42 -19.61 -14.86
C SER A 868 16.55 -19.29 -13.63
N LEU A 869 15.78 -18.21 -13.67
CA LEU A 869 14.85 -17.84 -12.59
C LEU A 869 13.75 -18.89 -12.38
N PHE A 870 13.22 -19.46 -13.46
CA PHE A 870 12.23 -20.55 -13.36
C PHE A 870 12.83 -21.80 -12.69
N ALA A 871 14.09 -22.12 -12.96
CA ALA A 871 14.80 -23.25 -12.37
C ALA A 871 15.06 -23.06 -10.86
N ASP A 872 15.30 -21.83 -10.41
CA ASP A 872 15.55 -21.51 -9.00
C ASP A 872 14.33 -21.64 -8.09
N VAL A 873 13.13 -21.70 -8.66
CA VAL A 873 11.93 -21.94 -7.86
C VAL A 873 11.99 -23.37 -7.32
N GLY A 874 12.30 -23.53 -6.03
CA GLY A 874 12.48 -24.82 -5.39
C GLY A 874 11.25 -25.72 -5.46
N ALA A 875 11.45 -27.03 -5.36
CA ALA A 875 10.37 -28.00 -5.18
C ALA A 875 9.68 -27.74 -3.84
N GLY A 876 8.47 -27.19 -3.85
CA GLY A 876 7.65 -26.88 -2.67
C GLY A 876 7.56 -25.40 -2.27
N SER A 877 8.22 -24.47 -2.98
CA SER A 877 8.03 -23.02 -2.77
C SER A 877 6.95 -22.49 -3.73
N ILE A 878 5.87 -21.92 -3.18
CA ILE A 878 4.79 -21.30 -3.96
C ILE A 878 5.16 -19.84 -4.21
N ASP A 879 5.79 -19.57 -5.35
CA ASP A 879 6.22 -18.24 -5.76
C ASP A 879 5.30 -17.67 -6.85
N GLY A 880 4.03 -17.44 -6.52
CA GLY A 880 3.00 -17.00 -7.47
C GLY A 880 3.34 -15.68 -8.19
N VAL A 881 3.92 -14.71 -7.47
CA VAL A 881 4.28 -13.40 -8.02
C VAL A 881 5.43 -13.51 -9.03
N LEU A 882 6.47 -14.28 -8.71
CA LEU A 882 7.59 -14.50 -9.61
C LEU A 882 7.14 -15.23 -10.89
N MET A 883 6.32 -16.28 -10.76
CA MET A 883 5.76 -16.98 -11.92
C MET A 883 4.89 -16.07 -12.80
N ASN A 884 4.16 -15.14 -12.19
CA ASN A 884 3.40 -14.13 -12.93
C ASN A 884 4.33 -13.15 -13.66
N SER A 885 5.40 -12.66 -13.04
CA SER A 885 6.43 -11.84 -13.70
C SER A 885 7.07 -12.56 -14.90
N ILE A 886 7.46 -13.83 -14.72
CA ILE A 886 8.01 -14.66 -15.81
C ILE A 886 6.98 -14.84 -16.93
N SER A 887 5.74 -15.18 -16.60
CA SER A 887 4.67 -15.35 -17.59
C SER A 887 4.39 -14.08 -18.37
N LEU A 888 4.41 -12.92 -17.69
CA LEU A 888 4.22 -11.62 -18.32
C LEU A 888 5.34 -11.31 -19.33
N LEU A 889 6.60 -11.48 -18.93
CA LEU A 889 7.73 -11.21 -19.81
C LEU A 889 7.75 -12.17 -21.01
N LEU A 890 7.45 -13.46 -20.79
CA LEU A 890 7.31 -14.46 -21.86
C LEU A 890 6.20 -14.10 -22.85
N THR A 891 5.03 -13.71 -22.36
CA THR A 891 3.94 -13.29 -23.25
C THR A 891 4.30 -12.03 -24.03
N ARG A 892 5.08 -11.11 -23.45
CA ARG A 892 5.56 -9.92 -24.16
C ARG A 892 6.58 -10.23 -25.25
N VAL A 893 7.48 -11.18 -25.02
CA VAL A 893 8.39 -11.72 -26.05
C VAL A 893 7.61 -12.37 -27.18
N LEU A 894 6.62 -13.22 -26.87
CA LEU A 894 5.79 -13.90 -27.88
C LEU A 894 5.02 -12.93 -28.78
N MET A 895 4.61 -11.77 -28.26
CA MET A 895 3.90 -10.76 -29.05
C MET A 895 4.81 -9.95 -29.98
N SER A 896 6.10 -9.91 -29.70
CA SER A 896 7.02 -8.94 -30.32
C SER A 896 8.06 -9.62 -31.22
N SER A 897 8.45 -10.86 -30.91
CA SER A 897 9.47 -11.59 -31.67
C SER A 897 8.94 -12.08 -33.02
N PRO A 898 9.60 -11.76 -34.14
CA PRO A 898 9.28 -12.31 -35.45
C PRO A 898 9.88 -13.71 -35.69
N SER A 899 10.78 -14.17 -34.81
CA SER A 899 11.50 -15.45 -34.96
C SER A 899 10.69 -16.64 -34.43
N GLU A 900 10.55 -17.67 -35.27
CA GLU A 900 9.86 -18.92 -34.93
C GLU A 900 10.59 -19.69 -33.81
N ASP A 901 11.93 -19.75 -33.84
CA ASP A 901 12.74 -20.42 -32.80
C ASP A 901 12.55 -19.79 -31.41
N ILE A 902 12.57 -18.45 -31.34
CA ILE A 902 12.33 -17.72 -30.08
C ILE A 902 10.91 -17.98 -29.58
N THR A 903 9.94 -18.03 -30.50
CA THR A 903 8.53 -18.30 -30.19
C THR A 903 8.36 -19.70 -29.62
N GLU A 904 8.97 -20.71 -30.24
CA GLU A 904 8.95 -22.09 -29.75
C GLU A 904 9.58 -22.22 -28.36
N ARG A 905 10.76 -21.61 -28.14
CA ARG A 905 11.44 -21.60 -26.83
C ARG A 905 10.58 -20.93 -25.76
N ALA A 906 10.00 -19.77 -26.05
CA ALA A 906 9.14 -19.05 -25.12
C ALA A 906 7.85 -19.83 -24.79
N ILE A 907 7.21 -20.47 -25.78
CA ILE A 907 6.05 -21.36 -25.56
C ILE A 907 6.43 -22.56 -24.69
N ALA A 908 7.59 -23.18 -24.94
CA ALA A 908 8.06 -24.31 -24.16
C ALA A 908 8.27 -23.93 -22.68
N LEU A 909 8.87 -22.77 -22.41
CA LEU A 909 9.04 -22.28 -21.04
C LEU A 909 7.69 -21.93 -20.40
N LEU A 910 6.77 -21.29 -21.13
CA LEU A 910 5.43 -20.96 -20.65
C LEU A 910 4.61 -22.22 -20.30
N ARG A 911 4.75 -23.30 -21.09
CA ARG A 911 4.18 -24.62 -20.75
C ARG A 911 4.81 -25.22 -19.49
N GLY A 912 6.10 -24.97 -19.25
CA GLY A 912 6.78 -25.31 -18.00
C GLY A 912 6.17 -24.58 -16.80
N VAL A 913 6.02 -23.25 -16.91
CA VAL A 913 5.35 -22.41 -15.90
C VAL A 913 3.95 -22.92 -15.62
N ARG A 914 3.12 -23.10 -16.65
CA ARG A 914 1.73 -23.60 -16.52
C ARG A 914 1.66 -24.94 -15.79
N ARG A 915 2.52 -25.90 -16.12
CA ARG A 915 2.52 -27.22 -15.44
C ARG A 915 2.81 -27.07 -13.94
N LYS A 916 3.85 -26.29 -13.60
CA LYS A 916 4.28 -26.10 -12.21
C LYS A 916 3.24 -25.34 -11.38
N THR A 917 2.68 -24.25 -11.91
CA THR A 917 1.62 -23.51 -11.22
C THR A 917 0.34 -24.33 -11.09
N PHE A 918 0.00 -25.16 -12.07
CA PHE A 918 -1.14 -26.06 -11.98
C PHE A 918 -0.94 -27.14 -10.90
N THR A 919 0.26 -27.69 -10.74
CA THR A 919 0.57 -28.59 -9.63
C THR A 919 0.38 -27.89 -8.28
N TRP A 920 0.82 -26.63 -8.13
CA TRP A 920 0.56 -25.87 -6.90
C TRP A 920 -0.92 -25.67 -6.64
N VAL A 921 -1.73 -25.40 -7.67
CA VAL A 921 -3.19 -25.30 -7.50
C VAL A 921 -3.78 -26.62 -7.01
N GLN A 922 -3.30 -27.77 -7.52
CA GLN A 922 -3.74 -29.08 -7.06
C GLN A 922 -3.34 -29.36 -5.61
N GLU A 923 -2.09 -29.04 -5.23
CA GLU A 923 -1.59 -29.16 -3.86
C GLU A 923 -2.37 -28.27 -2.90
N LEU A 924 -2.56 -26.99 -3.25
CA LEU A 924 -3.36 -26.04 -2.46
C LEU A 924 -4.82 -26.47 -2.33
N SER A 925 -5.42 -26.98 -3.40
CA SER A 925 -6.80 -27.49 -3.37
C SER A 925 -6.93 -28.72 -2.48
N TYR A 926 -5.95 -29.62 -2.50
CA TYR A 926 -5.88 -30.77 -1.61
C TYR A 926 -5.71 -30.34 -0.15
N ASP A 927 -4.78 -29.40 0.12
CA ASP A 927 -4.57 -28.86 1.45
C ASP A 927 -5.80 -28.10 1.98
N LEU A 928 -6.48 -27.33 1.13
CA LEU A 928 -7.74 -26.67 1.46
C LEU A 928 -8.85 -27.69 1.77
N SER A 929 -8.89 -28.82 1.07
CA SER A 929 -9.87 -29.89 1.35
C SER A 929 -9.62 -30.63 2.66
N LYS A 930 -8.40 -30.55 3.21
CA LYS A 930 -7.98 -31.22 4.45
C LYS A 930 -7.81 -30.30 5.65
N ALA A 931 -7.66 -29.00 5.40
CA ALA A 931 -7.59 -28.02 6.46
C ALA A 931 -8.99 -27.85 7.08
N PRO A 932 -9.15 -27.89 8.41
CA PRO A 932 -10.35 -27.30 9.01
C PRO A 932 -10.43 -25.86 8.51
N MET A 933 -11.61 -25.34 8.12
CA MET A 933 -11.82 -23.96 7.56
C MET A 933 -11.50 -22.83 8.55
N ASN A 934 -10.67 -23.15 9.53
CA ASN A 934 -10.22 -22.38 10.66
C ASN A 934 -8.77 -21.90 10.44
N ARG A 935 -8.50 -21.41 9.23
CA ARG A 935 -7.46 -20.42 8.97
C ARG A 935 -8.14 -19.17 8.46
N GLU A 936 -8.85 -18.48 9.35
CA GLU A 936 -8.76 -17.03 9.31
C GLU A 936 -7.28 -16.69 9.54
N ARG A 937 -6.53 -16.58 8.43
CA ARG A 937 -5.26 -15.86 8.44
C ARG A 937 -5.59 -14.47 8.94
N SER A 938 -5.35 -14.18 10.21
CA SER A 938 -5.09 -12.86 10.79
C SER A 938 -5.34 -11.71 9.80
N PHE A 939 -6.62 -11.36 9.59
CA PHE A 939 -7.06 -10.35 8.62
C PHE A 939 -6.83 -8.92 9.17
N SER A 940 -5.63 -8.66 9.68
CA SER A 940 -5.18 -7.31 10.05
C SER A 940 -4.16 -6.73 9.06
N SER A 941 -3.85 -7.42 7.94
CA SER A 941 -3.13 -6.83 6.78
C SER A 941 -4.02 -6.64 5.53
N ALA A 942 -5.34 -6.72 5.73
CA ALA A 942 -6.39 -7.00 4.76
C ALA A 942 -6.66 -5.94 3.67
N VAL A 943 -5.83 -4.91 3.47
CA VAL A 943 -6.06 -3.95 2.38
C VAL A 943 -5.15 -4.24 1.18
N PHE A 944 -3.93 -4.73 1.39
CA PHE A 944 -2.96 -4.95 0.30
C PHE A 944 -3.19 -6.24 -0.49
N TYR A 945 -3.59 -7.32 0.18
CA TYR A 945 -3.86 -8.59 -0.49
C TYR A 945 -5.12 -8.53 -1.36
N TYR A 946 -6.12 -7.75 -0.95
CA TYR A 946 -7.38 -7.63 -1.68
C TYR A 946 -7.21 -7.03 -3.08
N ASP A 947 -6.33 -6.06 -3.26
CA ASP A 947 -6.24 -5.38 -4.55
C ASP A 947 -5.52 -6.21 -5.62
N TYR A 948 -4.45 -6.91 -5.27
CA TYR A 948 -3.76 -7.81 -6.21
C TYR A 948 -4.60 -9.05 -6.53
N GLU A 949 -5.29 -9.61 -5.54
CA GLU A 949 -6.24 -10.71 -5.76
C GLU A 949 -7.40 -10.28 -6.67
N ARG A 950 -7.93 -9.06 -6.47
CA ARG A 950 -8.96 -8.46 -7.33
C ARG A 950 -8.45 -8.27 -8.77
N LEU A 951 -7.20 -7.84 -8.95
CA LEU A 951 -6.57 -7.75 -10.27
C LEU A 951 -6.51 -9.12 -10.95
N LEU A 952 -6.01 -10.14 -10.25
CA LEU A 952 -5.93 -11.50 -10.81
C LEU A 952 -7.33 -12.04 -11.15
N PHE A 953 -8.31 -11.81 -10.28
CA PHE A 953 -9.70 -12.20 -10.52
C PHE A 953 -10.31 -11.51 -11.76
N ARG A 954 -10.03 -10.22 -11.96
CA ARG A 954 -10.48 -9.51 -13.17
C ARG A 954 -9.81 -10.02 -14.43
N ARG A 955 -8.51 -10.32 -14.38
CA ARG A 955 -7.78 -10.94 -15.50
C ARG A 955 -8.36 -12.30 -15.85
N ASP A 956 -8.66 -13.12 -14.84
CA ASP A 956 -9.30 -14.43 -15.01
C ASP A 956 -10.69 -14.27 -15.63
N THR A 957 -11.51 -13.36 -15.10
CA THR A 957 -12.84 -13.03 -15.64
C THR A 957 -12.77 -12.62 -17.12
N ARG A 958 -11.88 -11.68 -17.48
CA ARG A 958 -11.61 -11.28 -18.88
C ARG A 958 -11.21 -12.45 -19.76
N LEU A 959 -10.35 -13.31 -19.23
CA LEU A 959 -9.85 -14.48 -19.94
C LEU A 959 -11.01 -15.44 -20.21
N SER A 960 -11.88 -15.70 -19.24
CA SER A 960 -13.09 -16.52 -19.40
C SER A 960 -14.00 -15.97 -20.50
N PHE A 961 -14.26 -14.66 -20.55
CA PHE A 961 -15.03 -14.05 -21.64
C PHE A 961 -14.36 -14.21 -23.02
N THR A 962 -13.02 -14.11 -23.05
CA THR A 962 -12.25 -14.27 -24.29
C THR A 962 -12.26 -15.73 -24.77
N LEU A 963 -12.17 -16.67 -23.84
CA LEU A 963 -12.09 -18.10 -24.10
C LEU A 963 -13.46 -18.77 -24.23
N GLU A 964 -14.56 -18.10 -23.85
CA GLU A 964 -15.93 -18.64 -23.85
C GLU A 964 -16.24 -19.43 -25.12
N GLN A 965 -16.03 -18.81 -26.28
CA GLN A 965 -16.33 -19.43 -27.58
C GLN A 965 -15.38 -20.59 -27.89
N ILE A 966 -14.09 -20.46 -27.57
CA ILE A 966 -13.07 -21.50 -27.82
C ILE A 966 -13.35 -22.73 -26.96
N LEU A 967 -13.63 -22.53 -25.67
CA LEU A 967 -13.96 -23.62 -24.74
C LEU A 967 -15.25 -24.30 -25.16
N LYS A 968 -16.28 -23.52 -25.48
CA LYS A 968 -17.55 -24.03 -26.00
C LYS A 968 -17.34 -24.88 -27.25
N ASP A 969 -16.65 -24.37 -28.26
CA ASP A 969 -16.41 -25.10 -29.51
C ASP A 969 -15.61 -26.38 -29.25
N THR A 970 -14.62 -26.34 -28.35
CA THR A 970 -13.82 -27.51 -27.99
C THR A 970 -14.67 -28.59 -27.28
N ILE A 971 -15.46 -28.20 -26.29
CA ILE A 971 -16.31 -29.12 -25.50
C ILE A 971 -17.41 -29.75 -26.38
N LEU A 972 -17.98 -28.99 -27.30
CA LEU A 972 -19.08 -29.47 -28.16
C LEU A 972 -18.57 -30.25 -29.38
N ALA A 973 -17.34 -29.98 -29.87
CA ALA A 973 -16.81 -30.59 -31.08
C ALA A 973 -16.21 -31.99 -30.89
N ASP A 974 -15.59 -32.28 -29.73
CA ASP A 974 -14.96 -33.58 -29.47
C ASP A 974 -15.66 -34.34 -28.31
N PRO A 975 -16.60 -35.24 -28.62
CA PRO A 975 -17.27 -36.06 -27.62
C PRO A 975 -16.37 -37.08 -26.91
N SER A 976 -15.11 -37.23 -27.34
CA SER A 976 -14.12 -38.10 -26.70
C SER A 976 -13.19 -37.36 -25.72
N ASP A 977 -13.27 -36.03 -25.67
CA ASP A 977 -12.56 -35.21 -24.70
C ASP A 977 -13.30 -35.19 -23.36
N TYR A 978 -12.80 -35.98 -22.41
CA TYR A 978 -13.34 -36.05 -21.04
C TYR A 978 -12.89 -34.87 -20.16
N GLY A 979 -12.29 -33.80 -20.72
CA GLY A 979 -11.74 -32.69 -19.96
C GLY A 979 -12.75 -32.03 -19.01
N ILE A 980 -13.94 -31.70 -19.49
CA ILE A 980 -15.01 -31.12 -18.67
C ILE A 980 -15.60 -32.13 -17.67
N ASP A 981 -15.76 -33.39 -18.08
CA ASP A 981 -16.26 -34.45 -17.19
C ASP A 981 -15.32 -34.71 -16.02
N LEU A 982 -14.01 -34.69 -16.28
CA LEU A 982 -12.96 -34.78 -15.25
C LEU A 982 -13.01 -33.59 -14.29
N ALA A 983 -13.29 -32.38 -14.79
CA ALA A 983 -13.43 -31.19 -13.96
C ALA A 983 -14.67 -31.28 -13.05
N VAL A 984 -15.81 -31.69 -13.58
CA VAL A 984 -17.05 -31.86 -12.81
C VAL A 984 -16.93 -33.00 -11.80
N ALA A 985 -16.34 -34.14 -12.18
CA ALA A 985 -16.13 -35.28 -11.29
C ALA A 985 -15.27 -34.96 -10.06
N ARG A 986 -14.36 -33.98 -10.17
CA ARG A 986 -13.56 -33.52 -9.03
C ARG A 986 -14.36 -32.74 -8.00
N ILE A 987 -15.40 -32.02 -8.42
CA ILE A 987 -16.24 -31.18 -7.54
C ILE A 987 -17.46 -31.97 -7.05
N PHE A 988 -18.06 -32.77 -7.92
CA PHE A 988 -19.21 -33.60 -7.64
C PHE A 988 -18.80 -35.08 -7.64
N ALA A 989 -18.42 -35.60 -6.47
CA ALA A 989 -17.82 -36.94 -6.34
C ALA A 989 -18.73 -38.11 -6.80
N SER A 990 -20.05 -37.94 -6.78
CA SER A 990 -21.01 -38.92 -7.33
C SER A 990 -21.38 -38.66 -8.79
N TYR A 991 -20.70 -37.73 -9.47
CA TYR A 991 -20.85 -37.51 -10.89
C TYR A 991 -20.45 -38.76 -11.67
N SER A 992 -21.33 -39.20 -12.55
CA SER A 992 -21.00 -40.17 -13.58
C SER A 992 -21.56 -39.66 -14.90
N PRO A 993 -20.73 -39.49 -15.95
CA PRO A 993 -21.19 -38.96 -17.22
C PRO A 993 -22.25 -39.90 -17.81
N GLY A 994 -23.39 -39.34 -18.19
CA GLY A 994 -24.49 -40.06 -18.81
C GLY A 994 -24.19 -40.47 -20.26
N ILE A 995 -25.18 -41.07 -20.91
CA ILE A 995 -25.11 -41.43 -22.33
C ILE A 995 -25.27 -40.16 -23.21
N TRP A 996 -25.94 -39.13 -22.67
CA TRP A 996 -26.19 -37.84 -23.31
C TRP A 996 -25.03 -36.87 -23.09
N ARG A 997 -24.71 -36.12 -24.15
CA ARG A 997 -23.53 -35.23 -24.23
C ARG A 997 -23.81 -33.89 -23.56
N TRP A 998 -22.76 -33.10 -23.34
CA TRP A 998 -22.91 -31.69 -22.97
C TRP A 998 -23.65 -30.93 -24.08
N GLU A 999 -24.72 -30.24 -23.71
CA GLU A 999 -25.55 -29.43 -24.60
C GLU A 999 -25.57 -27.98 -24.13
N GLN A 1000 -25.76 -27.06 -25.07
CA GLN A 1000 -25.85 -25.64 -24.78
C GLN A 1000 -27.31 -25.25 -24.48
N LEU A 1001 -27.54 -24.42 -23.47
CA LEU A 1001 -28.86 -23.81 -23.28
C LEU A 1001 -29.17 -22.79 -24.39
N GLN A 1002 -30.47 -22.59 -24.66
CA GLN A 1002 -30.92 -21.59 -25.63
C GLN A 1002 -30.58 -20.17 -25.19
N HIS A 1003 -30.37 -19.26 -26.15
CA HIS A 1003 -30.23 -17.83 -25.87
C HIS A 1003 -31.41 -17.32 -25.04
N PRO A 1004 -31.19 -16.46 -24.03
CA PRO A 1004 -29.95 -15.75 -23.70
C PRO A 1004 -28.93 -16.52 -22.84
N ASN A 1005 -29.22 -17.75 -22.42
CA ASN A 1005 -28.41 -18.53 -21.47
C ASN A 1005 -27.28 -19.34 -22.15
N ALA A 1006 -26.79 -18.83 -23.28
CA ALA A 1006 -25.88 -19.54 -24.18
C ALA A 1006 -24.53 -19.94 -23.56
N HIS A 1007 -24.14 -19.30 -22.46
CA HIS A 1007 -22.92 -19.59 -21.68
C HIS A 1007 -23.10 -20.74 -20.66
N TRP A 1008 -24.30 -21.28 -20.52
CA TRP A 1008 -24.57 -22.45 -19.70
C TRP A 1008 -24.53 -23.73 -20.55
N LEU A 1009 -23.75 -24.70 -20.09
CA LEU A 1009 -23.76 -26.07 -20.60
C LEU A 1009 -24.56 -26.97 -19.65
N THR A 1010 -25.26 -27.96 -20.19
CA THR A 1010 -26.08 -28.91 -19.43
C THR A 1010 -25.78 -30.35 -19.83
N CYS A 1011 -25.85 -31.28 -18.88
CA CYS A 1011 -25.82 -32.73 -19.16
C CYS A 1011 -26.63 -33.50 -18.10
N GLU A 1012 -26.98 -34.75 -18.39
CA GLU A 1012 -27.60 -35.66 -17.41
C GLU A 1012 -26.60 -36.71 -16.93
N THR A 1013 -26.61 -37.03 -15.64
CA THR A 1013 -25.79 -38.11 -15.09
C THR A 1013 -26.31 -39.49 -15.51
N LYS A 1014 -25.44 -40.50 -15.44
CA LYS A 1014 -25.82 -41.89 -15.70
C LYS A 1014 -26.89 -42.37 -14.71
N VAL A 1015 -27.90 -43.09 -15.23
CA VAL A 1015 -28.92 -43.77 -14.41
C VAL A 1015 -28.27 -44.94 -13.67
N THR A 1016 -28.47 -45.01 -12.35
CA THR A 1016 -28.04 -46.15 -11.51
C THR A 1016 -29.24 -46.82 -10.85
N VAL A 1017 -29.07 -48.05 -10.33
CA VAL A 1017 -30.17 -48.83 -9.72
C VAL A 1017 -30.73 -48.15 -8.46
N ASP A 1018 -29.91 -47.34 -7.78
CA ASP A 1018 -30.22 -46.73 -6.48
C ASP A 1018 -30.47 -45.21 -6.55
N GLN A 1019 -30.27 -44.55 -7.71
CA GLN A 1019 -30.42 -43.08 -7.85
C GLN A 1019 -31.01 -42.65 -9.21
N PRO A 1020 -31.98 -41.71 -9.22
CA PRO A 1020 -32.50 -41.13 -10.47
C PRO A 1020 -31.44 -40.29 -11.20
N PRO A 1021 -31.58 -40.09 -12.53
CA PRO A 1021 -30.69 -39.20 -13.28
C PRO A 1021 -30.79 -37.78 -12.72
N ARG A 1022 -29.64 -37.12 -12.56
CA ARG A 1022 -29.52 -35.75 -12.07
C ARG A 1022 -29.11 -34.83 -13.21
N THR A 1023 -29.65 -33.62 -13.26
CA THR A 1023 -29.30 -32.63 -14.27
C THR A 1023 -28.18 -31.74 -13.76
N VAL A 1024 -27.10 -31.61 -14.52
CA VAL A 1024 -25.93 -30.79 -14.18
C VAL A 1024 -25.84 -29.61 -15.11
N HIS A 1025 -25.73 -28.39 -14.57
CA HIS A 1025 -25.50 -27.17 -15.34
C HIS A 1025 -24.16 -26.53 -14.95
N VAL A 1026 -23.36 -26.14 -15.95
CA VAL A 1026 -22.07 -25.44 -15.78
C VAL A 1026 -22.10 -24.12 -16.51
N ASN A 1027 -21.77 -23.04 -15.82
CA ASN A 1027 -21.59 -21.72 -16.43
C ASN A 1027 -20.12 -21.54 -16.85
N LEU A 1028 -19.87 -21.33 -18.14
CA LEU A 1028 -18.52 -21.21 -18.71
C LEU A 1028 -17.79 -19.91 -18.34
N LEU A 1029 -18.52 -18.87 -17.92
CA LEU A 1029 -17.93 -17.55 -17.64
C LEU A 1029 -17.39 -17.45 -16.21
N ASN A 1030 -18.10 -18.02 -15.25
CA ASN A 1030 -17.75 -17.93 -13.83
C ASN A 1030 -17.50 -19.29 -13.16
N GLY A 1031 -17.60 -20.39 -13.91
CA GLY A 1031 -17.35 -21.75 -13.42
C GLY A 1031 -18.41 -22.29 -12.44
N VAL A 1032 -19.54 -21.61 -12.28
CA VAL A 1032 -20.59 -22.02 -11.34
C VAL A 1032 -21.25 -23.34 -11.79
N LEU A 1033 -21.36 -24.28 -10.85
CA LEU A 1033 -21.92 -25.62 -11.05
C LEU A 1033 -23.25 -25.77 -10.28
N HIS A 1034 -24.32 -26.12 -10.99
CA HIS A 1034 -25.62 -26.47 -10.41
C HIS A 1034 -25.94 -27.95 -10.65
N VAL A 1035 -26.56 -28.60 -9.66
CA VAL A 1035 -27.13 -29.95 -9.77
C VAL A 1035 -28.60 -29.88 -9.37
N ASP A 1036 -29.49 -30.36 -10.25
CA ASP A 1036 -30.95 -30.29 -10.09
C ASP A 1036 -31.46 -28.87 -9.78
N GLY A 1037 -30.81 -27.87 -10.40
CA GLY A 1037 -31.11 -26.45 -10.21
C GLY A 1037 -30.55 -25.81 -8.95
N GLN A 1038 -29.88 -26.58 -8.08
CA GLN A 1038 -29.27 -26.06 -6.85
C GLN A 1038 -27.76 -25.86 -7.03
N SER A 1039 -27.25 -24.72 -6.56
CA SER A 1039 -25.82 -24.42 -6.60
C SER A 1039 -25.07 -25.30 -5.59
N LEU A 1040 -23.90 -25.82 -5.99
CA LEU A 1040 -23.01 -26.59 -5.12
C LEU A 1040 -22.09 -25.70 -4.22
N GLY A 1041 -22.44 -24.42 -4.01
CA GLY A 1041 -21.66 -23.46 -3.22
C GLY A 1041 -22.24 -23.14 -1.84
N GLY A 1042 -21.57 -23.57 -0.76
CA GLY A 1042 -21.96 -23.38 0.64
C GLY A 1042 -21.79 -21.98 1.23
N SER A 1043 -22.15 -20.91 0.52
CA SER A 1043 -21.86 -19.53 0.98
C SER A 1043 -22.80 -18.97 2.06
N LEU A 1044 -24.01 -19.52 2.24
CA LEU A 1044 -25.00 -18.94 3.17
C LEU A 1044 -25.02 -19.63 4.55
N ILE A 1045 -24.44 -20.81 4.68
CA ILE A 1045 -24.54 -21.62 5.90
C ILE A 1045 -23.56 -21.15 6.98
N GLY A 1046 -22.31 -20.80 6.57
CA GLY A 1046 -21.22 -20.45 7.48
C GLY A 1046 -21.35 -19.12 8.24
N LYS A 1047 -22.35 -18.28 7.91
CA LYS A 1047 -22.61 -17.00 8.60
C LYS A 1047 -23.70 -17.09 9.67
N SER A 1048 -24.43 -18.20 9.73
CA SER A 1048 -25.48 -18.38 10.72
C SER A 1048 -24.87 -18.64 12.10
N LEU A 1049 -25.48 -18.07 13.14
CA LEU A 1049 -24.99 -18.20 14.52
C LEU A 1049 -24.99 -19.67 14.96
N GLU A 1050 -25.95 -20.45 14.47
CA GLU A 1050 -26.12 -21.89 14.74
C GLU A 1050 -24.98 -22.74 14.18
N TYR A 1051 -24.47 -22.38 13.00
CA TYR A 1051 -23.32 -23.06 12.40
C TYR A 1051 -22.05 -22.78 13.21
N GLN A 1052 -21.86 -21.53 13.64
CA GLN A 1052 -20.74 -21.10 14.50
C GLN A 1052 -20.79 -21.75 15.89
N GLU A 1053 -21.98 -22.00 16.45
CA GLU A 1053 -22.11 -22.67 17.76
C GLU A 1053 -21.62 -24.13 17.73
N ILE A 1054 -21.88 -24.88 16.65
CA ILE A 1054 -21.51 -26.30 16.54
C ILE A 1054 -20.09 -26.50 16.04
N PHE A 1055 -19.77 -25.82 14.94
CA PHE A 1055 -18.55 -26.05 14.19
C PHE A 1055 -17.47 -25.03 14.52
N HIS A 1056 -17.77 -24.03 15.37
CA HIS A 1056 -16.91 -22.88 15.60
C HIS A 1056 -16.52 -22.24 14.24
N ASP A 1057 -15.29 -21.77 14.13
CA ASP A 1057 -14.69 -21.31 12.87
C ASP A 1057 -14.20 -22.48 11.99
N GLN A 1058 -14.57 -23.74 12.28
CA GLN A 1058 -14.32 -24.86 11.36
C GLN A 1058 -15.43 -24.90 10.33
N GLY A 1059 -15.04 -25.02 9.08
CA GLY A 1059 -15.96 -25.14 7.97
C GLY A 1059 -15.69 -26.42 7.23
N PHE A 1060 -16.77 -26.96 6.70
CA PHE A 1060 -16.80 -28.26 6.09
C PHE A 1060 -17.20 -28.10 4.64
N ILE A 1061 -16.66 -28.96 3.78
CA ILE A 1061 -17.18 -29.11 2.43
C ILE A 1061 -18.59 -29.70 2.56
N VAL A 1062 -19.56 -28.91 2.10
CA VAL A 1062 -20.97 -29.27 2.13
C VAL A 1062 -21.38 -29.77 0.74
N VAL A 1063 -22.09 -30.89 0.70
CA VAL A 1063 -22.66 -31.48 -0.51
C VAL A 1063 -24.19 -31.55 -0.40
N SER A 1064 -24.88 -31.90 -1.48
CA SER A 1064 -26.34 -32.09 -1.47
C SER A 1064 -26.74 -33.21 -0.49
N SER A 1065 -27.68 -32.93 0.42
CA SER A 1065 -28.16 -33.90 1.41
C SER A 1065 -29.05 -34.98 0.79
N ASN A 1066 -28.96 -36.19 1.33
CA ASN A 1066 -29.88 -37.30 1.06
C ASN A 1066 -30.97 -37.47 2.14
N LEU A 1067 -30.95 -36.69 3.22
CA LEU A 1067 -31.96 -36.71 4.29
C LEU A 1067 -33.20 -35.87 3.87
N PRO A 1068 -34.42 -36.43 3.91
CA PRO A 1068 -35.64 -35.70 3.52
C PRO A 1068 -35.84 -34.42 4.33
N GLY A 1069 -36.19 -33.32 3.65
CA GLY A 1069 -36.35 -32.00 4.28
C GLY A 1069 -35.04 -31.24 4.51
N MET A 1070 -33.88 -31.84 4.24
CA MET A 1070 -32.56 -31.21 4.34
C MET A 1070 -31.94 -30.92 2.98
N LYS A 1071 -31.28 -29.78 2.84
CA LYS A 1071 -30.69 -29.30 1.58
C LYS A 1071 -29.22 -29.73 1.42
N PHE A 1072 -28.50 -29.80 2.53
CA PHE A 1072 -27.04 -29.83 2.54
C PHE A 1072 -26.52 -30.84 3.56
N THR A 1073 -25.38 -31.50 3.33
CA THR A 1073 -24.75 -32.41 4.31
C THR A 1073 -23.23 -32.28 4.32
N THR A 1074 -22.59 -32.48 5.47
CA THR A 1074 -21.12 -32.54 5.58
C THR A 1074 -20.59 -33.92 5.18
N LEU A 1075 -19.47 -33.95 4.45
CA LEU A 1075 -18.83 -35.21 4.02
C LEU A 1075 -18.30 -36.05 5.19
N GLU A 1076 -17.84 -35.42 6.27
CA GLU A 1076 -17.16 -36.10 7.38
C GLU A 1076 -18.08 -36.52 8.52
N HIS A 1077 -19.08 -35.70 8.87
CA HIS A 1077 -19.83 -35.86 10.14
C HIS A 1077 -21.31 -36.20 9.94
N LYS A 1078 -21.79 -36.42 8.70
CA LYS A 1078 -23.22 -36.64 8.38
C LYS A 1078 -24.14 -35.65 9.10
N VAL A 1079 -23.75 -34.37 9.07
CA VAL A 1079 -24.56 -33.29 9.62
C VAL A 1079 -25.30 -32.65 8.48
N HIS A 1080 -26.62 -32.56 8.61
CA HIS A 1080 -27.54 -32.10 7.59
C HIS A 1080 -28.06 -30.70 7.92
N PHE A 1081 -28.16 -29.85 6.90
CA PHE A 1081 -28.60 -28.46 7.03
C PHE A 1081 -29.79 -28.15 6.13
N SER A 1082 -30.69 -27.32 6.64
CA SER A 1082 -31.79 -26.72 5.87
C SER A 1082 -32.19 -25.39 6.47
N THR A 1083 -33.10 -24.68 5.80
CA THR A 1083 -33.67 -23.43 6.27
C THR A 1083 -35.17 -23.61 6.48
N ARG A 1084 -35.67 -23.37 7.69
CA ARG A 1084 -37.11 -23.31 8.01
C ARG A 1084 -37.41 -21.91 8.59
N ASP A 1085 -38.37 -21.19 8.00
CA ASP A 1085 -38.76 -19.82 8.41
C ASP A 1085 -37.55 -18.89 8.65
N ASP A 1086 -36.63 -18.82 7.68
CA ASP A 1086 -35.37 -18.05 7.73
C ASP A 1086 -34.39 -18.41 8.86
N ASN A 1087 -34.61 -19.51 9.59
CA ASN A 1087 -33.68 -20.03 10.59
C ASN A 1087 -32.96 -21.29 10.07
N LEU A 1088 -31.66 -21.41 10.36
CA LEU A 1088 -30.88 -22.61 10.02
C LEU A 1088 -31.29 -23.76 10.95
N VAL A 1089 -31.68 -24.88 10.35
CA VAL A 1089 -31.92 -26.15 11.05
C VAL A 1089 -30.70 -27.03 10.84
N VAL A 1090 -30.16 -27.55 11.96
CA VAL A 1090 -29.00 -28.45 11.95
C VAL A 1090 -29.39 -29.77 12.60
N GLN A 1091 -29.28 -30.85 11.83
CA GLN A 1091 -29.51 -32.21 12.33
C GLN A 1091 -28.26 -33.07 12.16
N ALA A 1092 -27.88 -33.78 13.22
CA ALA A 1092 -26.77 -34.74 13.19
C ALA A 1092 -27.31 -36.17 13.24
N GLN A 1093 -26.76 -37.05 12.39
CA GLN A 1093 -27.08 -38.48 12.41
C GLN A 1093 -25.93 -39.25 13.06
N GLY A 1094 -26.25 -40.03 14.10
CA GLY A 1094 -25.29 -40.89 14.79
C GLY A 1094 -24.62 -41.89 13.82
N SER A 1095 -23.30 -42.10 13.96
CA SER A 1095 -22.55 -43.02 13.11
C SER A 1095 -22.81 -44.51 13.42
N GLN A 1096 -23.37 -44.81 14.61
CA GLN A 1096 -23.68 -46.16 15.08
C GLN A 1096 -25.16 -46.38 15.45
N THR A 1097 -25.90 -45.31 15.73
CA THR A 1097 -27.32 -45.32 16.11
C THR A 1097 -28.12 -44.57 15.05
N SER A 1098 -29.28 -45.09 14.63
CA SER A 1098 -30.19 -44.38 13.70
C SER A 1098 -30.91 -43.18 14.35
N GLU A 1099 -30.33 -42.62 15.41
CA GLU A 1099 -30.89 -41.51 16.17
C GLU A 1099 -30.53 -40.19 15.51
N ILE A 1100 -31.49 -39.26 15.50
CA ILE A 1100 -31.36 -37.93 14.93
C ILE A 1100 -31.35 -36.93 16.07
N LEU A 1101 -30.27 -36.14 16.14
CA LEU A 1101 -30.12 -35.05 17.08
C LEU A 1101 -30.39 -33.73 16.36
N GLU A 1102 -31.21 -32.86 16.95
CA GLU A 1102 -31.45 -31.51 16.46
C GLU A 1102 -30.81 -30.49 17.42
N LEU A 1103 -30.12 -29.49 16.86
CA LEU A 1103 -29.51 -28.43 17.65
C LEU A 1103 -30.58 -27.48 18.21
N ILE A 1104 -30.52 -27.21 19.51
CA ILE A 1104 -31.25 -26.08 20.11
C ILE A 1104 -30.27 -24.90 20.27
N PRO A 1105 -30.54 -23.72 19.66
CA PRO A 1105 -29.66 -22.57 19.82
C PRO A 1105 -29.55 -22.12 21.27
N SER A 1106 -28.32 -21.86 21.73
CA SER A 1106 -28.00 -21.54 23.14
C SER A 1106 -28.81 -20.35 23.69
N ARG A 1107 -29.08 -19.37 22.82
CA ARG A 1107 -29.90 -18.18 23.13
C ARG A 1107 -31.33 -18.51 23.59
N LYS A 1108 -31.87 -19.66 23.21
CA LYS A 1108 -33.21 -20.10 23.63
C LYS A 1108 -33.26 -20.48 25.11
N PHE A 1109 -32.13 -20.76 25.75
CA PHE A 1109 -32.02 -21.06 27.18
C PHE A 1109 -31.71 -19.83 28.05
N LEU A 1110 -31.58 -18.62 27.46
CA LEU A 1110 -31.34 -17.40 28.22
C LEU A 1110 -32.50 -17.14 29.19
N GLY A 1111 -32.19 -17.04 30.48
CA GLY A 1111 -33.17 -16.89 31.56
C GLY A 1111 -33.68 -18.21 32.15
N ASP A 1112 -33.43 -19.35 31.50
CA ASP A 1112 -33.84 -20.67 31.98
C ASP A 1112 -32.67 -21.46 32.60
N LEU A 1113 -31.44 -21.29 32.09
CA LEU A 1113 -30.23 -21.94 32.61
C LEU A 1113 -29.20 -20.92 33.14
N PRO A 1114 -28.40 -21.28 34.15
CA PRO A 1114 -27.27 -20.45 34.59
C PRO A 1114 -26.29 -20.19 33.45
N PRO A 1115 -25.66 -19.00 33.38
CA PRO A 1115 -24.71 -18.67 32.31
C PRO A 1115 -23.56 -19.67 32.16
N ALA A 1116 -23.18 -20.38 33.24
CA ALA A 1116 -22.14 -21.41 33.20
C ALA A 1116 -22.52 -22.67 32.38
N LEU A 1117 -23.82 -22.96 32.22
CA LEU A 1117 -24.34 -24.09 31.42
C LEU A 1117 -24.77 -23.67 30.01
N ILE A 1118 -24.72 -22.37 29.71
CA ILE A 1118 -24.99 -21.80 28.38
C ILE A 1118 -23.66 -21.44 27.71
N ASN A 1119 -22.84 -20.65 28.40
CA ASN A 1119 -21.58 -20.16 27.85
C ASN A 1119 -20.59 -21.32 27.71
N GLY A 1120 -20.11 -21.54 26.48
CA GLY A 1120 -19.13 -22.59 26.17
C GLY A 1120 -19.71 -24.01 26.08
N HIS A 1121 -21.03 -24.17 25.99
CA HIS A 1121 -21.71 -25.45 25.83
C HIS A 1121 -22.63 -25.46 24.59
N VAL A 1122 -22.92 -26.65 24.06
CA VAL A 1122 -23.82 -26.91 22.92
C VAL A 1122 -24.94 -27.85 23.37
N HIS A 1123 -26.17 -27.57 22.94
CA HIS A 1123 -27.38 -28.24 23.42
C HIS A 1123 -28.01 -29.08 22.31
N TRP A 1124 -27.90 -30.41 22.43
CA TRP A 1124 -28.48 -31.36 21.49
C TRP A 1124 -29.77 -31.95 22.03
N LEU A 1125 -30.86 -31.82 21.27
CA LEU A 1125 -32.11 -32.53 21.55
C LEU A 1125 -32.13 -33.83 20.77
N ASN A 1126 -32.23 -34.94 21.50
CA ASN A 1126 -32.49 -36.23 20.88
C ASN A 1126 -33.99 -36.35 20.58
N LEU A 1127 -34.34 -36.41 19.29
CA LEU A 1127 -35.74 -36.44 18.84
C LEU A 1127 -36.47 -37.74 19.23
N SER A 1128 -35.76 -38.84 19.51
CA SER A 1128 -36.35 -40.10 19.93
C SER A 1128 -36.51 -40.21 21.45
N THR A 1129 -35.49 -39.80 22.22
CA THR A 1129 -35.48 -39.94 23.69
C THR A 1129 -36.00 -38.71 24.44
N LYS A 1130 -36.13 -37.56 23.78
CA LYS A 1130 -36.53 -36.27 24.36
C LYS A 1130 -35.58 -35.74 25.45
N ILE A 1131 -34.34 -36.19 25.46
CA ILE A 1131 -33.30 -35.72 26.40
C ILE A 1131 -32.51 -34.60 25.74
N ILE A 1132 -32.24 -33.53 26.49
CA ILE A 1132 -31.30 -32.47 26.10
C ILE A 1132 -29.94 -32.78 26.73
N GLU A 1133 -28.94 -32.92 25.87
CA GLU A 1133 -27.56 -33.10 26.30
C GLU A 1133 -26.80 -31.78 26.23
N ILE A 1134 -26.24 -31.35 27.36
CA ILE A 1134 -25.40 -30.15 27.46
C ILE A 1134 -23.94 -30.59 27.35
N ARG A 1135 -23.41 -30.48 26.14
CA ARG A 1135 -22.04 -30.91 25.83
C ARG A 1135 -21.09 -29.71 25.86
N PRO A 1136 -19.88 -29.82 26.43
CA PRO A 1136 -18.88 -28.77 26.30
C PRO A 1136 -18.60 -28.52 24.82
N SER A 1137 -18.51 -27.25 24.42
CA SER A 1137 -18.28 -26.85 23.02
C SER A 1137 -16.98 -27.39 22.39
N LYS A 1138 -16.01 -27.83 23.21
CA LYS A 1138 -14.78 -28.49 22.76
C LYS A 1138 -14.96 -29.99 22.47
N GLN A 1139 -16.07 -30.59 22.91
CA GLN A 1139 -16.39 -32.01 22.82
C GLN A 1139 -17.84 -32.18 22.33
N THR A 1140 -18.25 -31.42 21.31
CA THR A 1140 -19.63 -31.35 20.81
C THR A 1140 -20.17 -32.71 20.35
N TRP A 1141 -19.30 -33.59 19.85
CA TRP A 1141 -19.68 -34.86 19.20
C TRP A 1141 -19.55 -36.08 20.12
N ASP A 1142 -18.75 -35.98 21.18
CA ASP A 1142 -18.49 -37.11 22.08
C ASP A 1142 -19.68 -37.33 23.03
N GLU A 1143 -19.98 -38.59 23.33
CA GLU A 1143 -20.94 -38.96 24.36
C GLU A 1143 -20.20 -39.27 25.67
N SER A 1144 -20.57 -38.63 26.78
CA SER A 1144 -19.98 -38.89 28.10
C SER A 1144 -21.06 -38.98 29.17
N SER A 1145 -20.92 -39.96 30.07
CA SER A 1145 -21.78 -40.08 31.25
C SER A 1145 -21.57 -38.96 32.27
N GLY A 1146 -20.54 -38.12 32.10
CA GLY A 1146 -20.25 -36.97 32.96
C GLY A 1146 -20.88 -35.65 32.51
N TYR A 1147 -21.61 -35.62 31.39
CA TYR A 1147 -22.25 -34.40 30.90
C TYR A 1147 -23.61 -34.16 31.57
N TRP A 1148 -23.97 -32.88 31.67
CA TRP A 1148 -25.27 -32.50 32.20
C TRP A 1148 -26.36 -32.90 31.20
N ARG A 1149 -27.37 -33.61 31.72
CA ARG A 1149 -28.54 -34.03 30.95
C ARG A 1149 -29.78 -33.44 31.59
N ILE A 1150 -30.61 -32.84 30.76
CA ILE A 1150 -31.93 -32.39 31.17
C ILE A 1150 -32.94 -33.36 30.55
N ASP A 1151 -33.58 -34.13 31.43
CA ASP A 1151 -34.72 -34.95 31.05
C ASP A 1151 -35.94 -34.04 30.90
N CYS A 1152 -36.45 -33.91 29.68
CA CYS A 1152 -37.60 -33.07 29.40
C CYS A 1152 -38.88 -33.85 29.69
N ALA A 1153 -39.31 -33.83 30.95
CA ALA A 1153 -40.63 -34.29 31.36
C ALA A 1153 -41.71 -33.28 30.90
N PHE A 1154 -42.17 -33.42 29.65
CA PHE A 1154 -43.29 -32.63 29.09
C PHE A 1154 -44.65 -33.20 29.47
#